data_AF-A0A7W8BAG4-F1
#
_entry.id   AF-A0A7W8BAG4-F1
#
_cell.length_a   1.000
_cell.length_b   1.000
_cell.length_c   1.000
_cell.angle_alpha   90.00
_cell.angle_beta   90.00
_cell.angle_gamma   90.00
#
_symmetry.space_group_name_H-M   'P 1'
#
loop_
_entity.id
_entity.type
_entity.pdbx_description
1 polymer ?
#
loop_
_entity_poly.entity_id
_entity_poly.type
_entity_poly.pdbx_seq_one_letter_code
_entity_poly.pdbx_strand_id
1 'polypeptide(L)'
;MTPPPVGAVGVIGAGAVGQSVAMLLAAGGWCESVRVVSRTGLSAQALVTDLEDMCQVTASSVRAVHVTDAGQLASCEAVVVCPRGDFINTAHTDIRMAGLNPNAPVIAGLARKLAHYQGLVVMVTNPVDVLTRLFAEVSGCPRVYGVGSNTDTARYRLTLARLLDVSPQTVDGHVIGEHGDRAVVCASATHVGGLPVPVPLRQVRDELTDRPRRINAGLGRTRCGPAGAVIAALRAGLGLDDAVTELCVNHEGRWRGIPLRFIAGTPTVCLPRLDAAEARQLIAADAKLRDAYEPLARLYVPAQPWQKEKTAVPQTAVRIATAAQAATVTSNSPVVTDWALRYFGPWWNAISTAPDADAAVIADVSSNRVTEIAQRVGDHSHEGTVYANSRMLVDRDNDGTVVASQPDDKLVYQAEPGGPLRIYGCEDVPVALAAARLAREVVRGQLLADGWSILHASAVVRDGQTVLTLGDKGAGKTTTALLLARAGWHLLANDRVFIRREDDRLRVLPWPSAAAIGLGLLDALDWYETVRERLRNGEQLHPTQHQKVTDALHSGSRTPLWNEFGKELKPQFFPDQLHSWLGLTLATEGHATCVLFPRITPDAELALLDENRAVAAGDFFTADTEDRYPDIFGLLPADLPGVEPLLERLGELPWHSLAFGHDVKANTDLLKRVTEPTA
;
A
#
# COMPACT_ATOMS: atom_id res chain seq x y z
N MET A 1 16.75 31.25 42.61
CA MET A 1 15.31 31.59 42.51
C MET A 1 14.60 30.32 42.10
N THR A 2 13.64 29.86 42.89
CA THR A 2 12.73 28.78 42.46
C THR A 2 11.96 29.25 41.22
N PRO A 3 11.83 28.42 40.18
CA PRO A 3 10.99 28.77 39.04
C PRO A 3 9.56 29.08 39.53
N PRO A 4 8.84 30.00 38.86
CA PRO A 4 7.45 30.26 39.21
C PRO A 4 6.65 28.94 39.10
N PRO A 5 5.66 28.73 39.98
CA PRO A 5 4.79 27.56 39.88
C PRO A 5 4.12 27.54 38.50
N VAL A 6 3.91 26.35 37.94
CA VAL A 6 3.06 26.21 36.76
C VAL A 6 1.65 26.70 37.11
N GLY A 7 0.90 27.18 36.13
CA GLY A 7 -0.46 27.68 36.32
C GLY A 7 -1.46 26.60 36.75
N ALA A 8 -2.67 26.64 36.18
CA ALA A 8 -3.70 25.68 36.55
C ALA A 8 -3.45 24.28 35.94
N VAL A 9 -3.67 23.22 36.72
CA VAL A 9 -3.74 21.83 36.24
C VAL A 9 -5.17 21.32 36.38
N GLY A 10 -5.77 20.89 35.27
CA GLY A 10 -7.10 20.31 35.22
C GLY A 10 -7.12 18.82 35.53
N VAL A 11 -8.14 18.34 36.24
CA VAL A 11 -8.39 16.92 36.52
C VAL A 11 -9.83 16.58 36.14
N ILE A 12 -9.99 15.70 35.14
CA ILE A 12 -11.27 15.18 34.68
C ILE A 12 -11.50 13.81 35.32
N GLY A 13 -12.47 13.76 36.23
CA GLY A 13 -12.93 12.57 36.95
C GLY A 13 -12.52 12.60 38.42
N ALA A 14 -13.51 12.66 39.33
CA ALA A 14 -13.30 12.59 40.78
C ALA A 14 -13.33 11.14 41.32
N GLY A 15 -12.95 10.17 40.49
CA GLY A 15 -12.80 8.77 40.89
C GLY A 15 -11.49 8.54 41.64
N ALA A 16 -11.23 7.29 42.05
CA ALA A 16 -10.11 7.01 42.95
C ALA A 16 -8.72 7.43 42.44
N VAL A 17 -8.45 7.37 41.13
CA VAL A 17 -7.18 7.88 40.58
C VAL A 17 -7.18 9.40 40.55
N GLY A 18 -8.26 10.04 40.12
CA GLY A 18 -8.37 11.50 40.09
C GLY A 18 -8.28 12.15 41.47
N GLN A 19 -8.87 11.52 42.49
CA GLN A 19 -8.69 11.92 43.90
C GLN A 19 -7.21 11.89 44.30
N SER A 20 -6.51 10.78 44.04
CA SER A 20 -5.09 10.67 44.35
C SER A 20 -4.22 11.66 43.57
N VAL A 21 -4.52 11.90 42.29
CA VAL A 21 -3.80 12.90 41.49
C VAL A 21 -4.03 14.31 42.01
N ALA A 22 -5.29 14.69 42.27
CA ALA A 22 -5.63 16.02 42.78
C ALA A 22 -5.01 16.28 44.17
N MET A 23 -5.01 15.28 45.04
CA MET A 23 -4.32 15.33 46.33
C MET A 23 -2.80 15.52 46.16
N LEU A 24 -2.15 14.75 45.26
CA LEU A 24 -0.70 14.88 45.02
C LEU A 24 -0.32 16.24 44.40
N LEU A 25 -1.16 16.80 43.54
CA LEU A 25 -0.98 18.15 43.01
C LEU A 25 -1.11 19.21 44.11
N ALA A 26 -2.16 19.11 44.93
CA ALA A 26 -2.43 20.03 46.03
C ALA A 26 -1.33 19.98 47.11
N ALA A 27 -0.87 18.78 47.48
CA ALA A 27 0.21 18.60 48.45
C ALA A 27 1.59 18.95 47.87
N GLY A 28 1.78 18.81 46.55
CA GLY A 28 3.07 19.01 45.90
C GLY A 28 3.50 20.48 45.77
N GLY A 29 2.57 21.43 45.79
CA GLY A 29 2.88 22.87 45.84
C GLY A 29 3.54 23.46 44.59
N TRP A 30 3.62 22.71 43.48
CA TRP A 30 4.30 23.14 42.25
C TRP A 30 3.36 23.71 41.19
N CYS A 31 2.05 23.78 41.45
CA CYS A 31 1.06 24.43 40.58
C CYS A 31 0.25 25.49 41.34
N GLU A 32 -0.28 26.49 40.65
CA GLU A 32 -1.10 27.54 41.29
C GLU A 32 -2.49 27.05 41.71
N SER A 33 -3.09 26.16 40.91
CA SER A 33 -4.43 25.64 41.20
C SER A 33 -4.68 24.28 40.55
N VAL A 34 -5.55 23.50 41.21
CA VAL A 34 -6.08 22.24 40.68
C VAL A 34 -7.56 22.44 40.35
N ARG A 35 -7.92 22.29 39.08
CA ARG A 35 -9.30 22.48 38.60
C ARG A 35 -9.97 21.14 38.35
N VAL A 36 -11.03 20.84 39.09
CA VAL A 36 -11.67 19.51 39.07
C VAL A 36 -13.04 19.56 38.41
N VAL A 37 -13.23 18.71 37.40
CA VAL A 37 -14.54 18.39 36.80
C VAL A 37 -14.82 16.90 36.94
N SER A 38 -16.08 16.50 37.07
CA SER A 38 -16.49 15.10 37.06
C SER A 38 -17.84 14.95 36.36
N ARG A 39 -18.29 13.71 36.15
CA ARG A 39 -19.59 13.40 35.55
C ARG A 39 -20.76 14.05 36.32
N THR A 40 -20.66 14.08 37.64
CA THR A 40 -21.60 14.77 38.52
C THR A 40 -20.87 15.95 39.16
N GLY A 41 -21.50 17.13 39.17
CA GLY A 41 -20.95 18.30 39.87
C GLY A 41 -20.73 18.03 41.36
N LEU A 42 -21.61 17.23 41.97
CA LEU A 42 -21.52 16.86 43.39
C LEU A 42 -20.17 16.20 43.75
N SER A 43 -19.70 15.22 42.95
CA SER A 43 -18.44 14.53 43.27
C SER A 43 -17.21 15.42 43.09
N ALA A 44 -17.25 16.35 42.13
CA ALA A 44 -16.17 17.30 41.93
C ALA A 44 -16.13 18.37 43.03
N GLN A 45 -17.30 18.90 43.43
CA GLN A 45 -17.43 19.82 44.57
C GLN A 45 -16.95 19.18 45.86
N ALA A 46 -17.40 17.96 46.16
CA ALA A 46 -16.99 17.24 47.37
C ALA A 46 -15.47 17.03 47.42
N LEU A 47 -14.85 16.63 46.30
CA LEU A 47 -13.39 16.50 46.23
C LEU A 47 -12.68 17.84 46.43
N VAL A 48 -13.20 18.93 45.86
CA VAL A 48 -12.61 20.26 46.04
C VAL A 48 -12.68 20.70 47.50
N THR A 49 -13.81 20.53 48.17
CA THR A 49 -13.95 20.85 49.61
C THR A 49 -13.00 20.01 50.48
N ASP A 50 -12.87 18.72 50.20
CA ASP A 50 -11.93 17.84 50.92
C ASP A 50 -10.46 18.26 50.70
N LEU A 51 -10.12 18.73 49.50
CA LEU A 51 -8.80 19.29 49.19
C LEU A 51 -8.57 20.64 49.86
N GLU A 52 -9.59 21.49 50.00
CA GLU A 52 -9.49 22.79 50.70
C GLU A 52 -9.16 22.57 52.18
N ASP A 53 -9.83 21.62 52.86
CA ASP A 53 -9.52 21.23 54.23
C ASP A 53 -8.07 20.75 54.35
N MET A 54 -7.62 19.88 53.43
CA MET A 54 -6.24 19.41 53.39
C MET A 54 -5.24 20.55 53.18
N CYS A 55 -5.48 21.44 52.22
CA CYS A 55 -4.60 22.57 51.92
C CYS A 55 -4.49 23.52 53.13
N GLN A 56 -5.59 23.77 53.83
CA GLN A 56 -5.59 24.60 55.04
C GLN A 56 -4.78 23.96 56.17
N VAL A 57 -4.94 22.65 56.41
CA VAL A 57 -4.21 21.93 57.46
C VAL A 57 -2.71 21.81 57.13
N THR A 58 -2.37 21.64 55.85
CA THR A 58 -0.98 21.46 55.40
C THR A 58 -0.28 22.76 54.99
N ALA A 59 -0.96 23.90 55.11
CA ALA A 59 -0.49 25.21 54.65
C ALA A 59 -0.05 25.22 53.17
N SER A 60 -0.72 24.44 52.32
CA SER A 60 -0.47 24.45 50.88
C SER A 60 -1.07 25.70 50.23
N SER A 61 -0.30 26.36 49.36
CA SER A 61 -0.77 27.52 48.60
C SER A 61 -1.59 27.16 47.35
N VAL A 62 -1.76 25.87 47.05
CA VAL A 62 -2.48 25.41 45.86
C VAL A 62 -3.98 25.59 46.05
N ARG A 63 -4.64 26.31 45.13
CA ARG A 63 -6.09 26.49 45.17
C ARG A 63 -6.82 25.32 44.50
N ALA A 64 -7.69 24.64 45.23
CA ALA A 64 -8.64 23.69 44.64
C ALA A 64 -9.84 24.46 44.06
N VAL A 65 -10.25 24.14 42.83
CA VAL A 65 -11.33 24.86 42.14
C VAL A 65 -12.26 23.86 41.46
N HIS A 66 -13.54 23.95 41.74
CA HIS A 66 -14.56 23.20 41.01
C HIS A 66 -14.88 23.89 39.67
N VAL A 67 -14.86 23.11 38.58
CA VAL A 67 -15.31 23.55 37.25
C VAL A 67 -16.52 22.74 36.81
N THR A 68 -17.48 23.42 36.18
CA THR A 68 -18.78 22.82 35.82
C THR A 68 -18.77 22.17 34.44
N ASP A 69 -17.87 22.58 33.55
CA ASP A 69 -17.70 22.00 32.22
C ASP A 69 -16.23 21.72 31.89
N ALA A 70 -15.98 20.59 31.23
CA ALA A 70 -14.63 20.17 30.89
C ALA A 70 -13.91 21.12 29.91
N GLY A 71 -14.64 21.84 29.06
CA GLY A 71 -14.06 22.82 28.14
C GLY A 71 -13.43 24.02 28.85
N GLN A 72 -13.85 24.34 30.08
CA GLN A 72 -13.22 25.37 30.91
C GLN A 72 -11.76 25.03 31.27
N LEU A 73 -11.39 23.76 31.19
CA LEU A 73 -10.03 23.29 31.41
C LEU A 73 -9.08 23.64 30.26
N ALA A 74 -9.56 24.13 29.11
CA ALA A 74 -8.70 24.59 28.01
C ALA A 74 -7.77 25.76 28.39
N SER A 75 -8.04 26.43 29.51
CA SER A 75 -7.18 27.47 30.09
C SER A 75 -6.11 26.95 31.06
N CYS A 76 -6.05 25.64 31.30
CA CYS A 76 -5.02 25.00 32.11
C CYS A 76 -3.73 24.78 31.30
N GLU A 77 -2.60 24.64 31.97
CA GLU A 77 -1.34 24.24 31.31
C GLU A 77 -1.30 22.73 31.02
N ALA A 78 -1.95 21.95 31.87
CA ALA A 78 -2.13 20.52 31.70
C ALA A 78 -3.53 20.05 32.11
N VAL A 79 -4.00 18.97 31.48
CA VAL A 79 -5.27 18.29 31.80
C VAL A 79 -5.04 16.79 31.96
N VAL A 80 -5.46 16.26 33.11
CA VAL A 80 -5.46 14.82 33.38
C VAL A 80 -6.83 14.24 33.09
N VAL A 81 -6.89 13.21 32.26
CA VAL A 81 -8.14 12.56 31.84
C VAL A 81 -8.21 11.16 32.44
N CYS A 82 -9.00 11.02 33.52
CA CYS A 82 -9.16 9.77 34.24
C CYS A 82 -10.61 9.30 34.53
N PRO A 83 -11.66 9.72 33.79
CA PRO A 83 -13.00 9.19 33.99
C PRO A 83 -13.07 7.71 33.57
N ARG A 84 -13.99 6.96 34.15
CA ARG A 84 -14.33 5.59 33.74
C ARG A 84 -15.85 5.51 33.60
N GLY A 85 -16.32 4.98 32.47
CA GLY A 85 -17.73 4.68 32.26
C GLY A 85 -18.21 3.58 33.21
N ASP A 86 -19.52 3.54 33.44
CA ASP A 86 -20.12 2.51 34.28
C ASP A 86 -20.30 1.22 33.48
N PHE A 87 -19.57 0.17 33.85
CA PHE A 87 -19.74 -1.17 33.29
C PHE A 87 -19.18 -2.22 34.26
N ILE A 88 -19.75 -3.43 34.20
CA ILE A 88 -19.21 -4.60 34.88
C ILE A 88 -18.20 -5.25 33.93
N ASN A 89 -16.97 -5.41 34.40
CA ASN A 89 -15.93 -6.06 33.63
C ASN A 89 -15.93 -7.56 33.94
N THR A 90 -16.39 -8.38 32.99
CA THR A 90 -16.43 -9.84 33.08
C THR A 90 -15.27 -10.51 32.33
N ALA A 91 -14.36 -9.74 31.72
CA ALA A 91 -13.27 -10.28 30.94
C ALA A 91 -12.20 -10.91 31.85
N HIS A 92 -11.64 -12.04 31.39
CA HIS A 92 -10.56 -12.75 32.09
C HIS A 92 -9.20 -12.57 31.39
N THR A 93 -9.22 -12.35 30.08
CA THR A 93 -8.10 -11.87 29.24
C THR A 93 -8.43 -10.48 28.75
N ASP A 94 -7.42 -9.69 28.37
CA ASP A 94 -7.60 -8.34 27.83
C ASP A 94 -8.49 -7.46 28.73
N ILE A 95 -8.34 -7.62 30.04
CA ILE A 95 -9.22 -7.04 31.07
C ILE A 95 -9.36 -5.52 30.87
N ARG A 96 -8.30 -4.84 30.44
CA ARG A 96 -8.32 -3.39 30.19
C ARG A 96 -9.13 -3.02 28.94
N MET A 97 -9.12 -3.87 27.91
CA MET A 97 -9.84 -3.65 26.65
C MET A 97 -11.35 -3.76 26.82
N ALA A 98 -11.84 -4.46 27.85
CA ALA A 98 -13.28 -4.51 28.16
C ALA A 98 -13.89 -3.12 28.38
N GLY A 99 -13.08 -2.12 28.75
CA GLY A 99 -13.51 -0.74 28.89
C GLY A 99 -13.63 0.05 27.57
N LEU A 100 -13.23 -0.51 26.43
CA LEU A 100 -13.13 0.22 25.16
C LEU A 100 -14.48 0.82 24.74
N ASN A 101 -15.50 -0.03 24.56
CA ASN A 101 -16.84 0.38 24.14
C ASN A 101 -17.52 1.36 25.12
N PRO A 102 -17.53 1.15 26.44
CA PRO A 102 -18.17 2.10 27.37
C PRO A 102 -17.39 3.41 27.53
N ASN A 103 -16.06 3.40 27.38
CA ASN A 103 -15.25 4.60 27.61
C ASN A 103 -15.05 5.45 26.33
N ALA A 104 -15.04 4.85 25.14
CA ALA A 104 -14.80 5.57 23.89
C ALA A 104 -15.76 6.76 23.65
N PRO A 105 -17.10 6.64 23.83
CA PRO A 105 -18.01 7.77 23.68
C PRO A 105 -17.71 8.91 24.66
N VAL A 106 -17.36 8.57 25.90
CA VAL A 106 -17.02 9.54 26.95
C VAL A 106 -15.75 10.31 26.58
N ILE A 107 -14.71 9.58 26.17
CA ILE A 107 -13.43 10.17 25.76
C ILE A 107 -13.58 11.03 24.50
N ALA A 108 -14.30 10.56 23.48
CA ALA A 108 -14.58 11.35 22.28
C ALA A 108 -15.36 12.63 22.61
N GLY A 109 -16.35 12.56 23.51
CA GLY A 109 -17.08 13.74 23.98
C GLY A 109 -16.19 14.77 24.69
N LEU A 110 -15.29 14.31 25.56
CA LEU A 110 -14.32 15.17 26.26
C LEU A 110 -13.30 15.78 25.29
N ALA A 111 -12.81 14.99 24.34
CA ALA A 111 -11.88 15.44 23.31
C ALA A 111 -12.49 16.57 22.46
N ARG A 112 -13.79 16.49 22.11
CA ARG A 112 -14.51 17.59 21.41
C ARG A 112 -14.64 18.85 22.26
N LYS A 113 -14.89 18.72 23.57
CA LYS A 113 -14.93 19.88 24.48
C LYS A 113 -13.58 20.57 24.63
N LEU A 114 -12.50 19.84 24.41
CA LEU A 114 -11.12 20.31 24.43
C LEU A 114 -10.53 20.39 23.01
N ALA A 115 -11.38 20.59 21.99
CA ALA A 115 -10.91 20.79 20.63
C ALA A 115 -9.94 21.97 20.55
N HIS A 116 -8.83 21.79 19.85
CA HIS A 116 -7.75 22.78 19.69
C HIS A 116 -6.98 23.14 20.96
N TYR A 117 -7.19 22.44 22.09
CA TYR A 117 -6.33 22.60 23.26
C TYR A 117 -4.87 22.26 22.91
N GLN A 118 -3.94 23.16 23.26
CA GLN A 118 -2.51 23.03 22.93
C GLN A 118 -1.65 22.65 24.14
N GLY A 119 -2.23 22.64 25.34
CA GLY A 119 -1.53 22.27 26.56
C GLY A 119 -1.32 20.75 26.67
N LEU A 120 -0.69 20.33 27.75
CA LEU A 120 -0.37 18.93 27.99
C LEU A 120 -1.63 18.14 28.37
N VAL A 121 -1.86 16.98 27.76
CA VAL A 121 -2.91 16.04 28.16
C VAL A 121 -2.28 14.73 28.63
N VAL A 122 -2.66 14.30 29.83
CA VAL A 122 -2.23 13.02 30.41
C VAL A 122 -3.43 12.09 30.57
N MET A 123 -3.49 11.06 29.74
CA MET A 123 -4.57 10.08 29.66
C MET A 123 -4.32 8.91 30.61
N VAL A 124 -5.37 8.53 31.34
CA VAL A 124 -5.34 7.42 32.32
C VAL A 124 -6.43 6.39 32.06
N THR A 125 -7.55 6.80 31.48
CA THR A 125 -8.70 5.94 31.21
C THR A 125 -8.32 4.76 30.33
N ASN A 126 -8.65 3.54 30.76
CA ASN A 126 -8.35 2.32 30.02
C ASN A 126 -9.41 1.95 28.96
N PRO A 127 -9.03 1.29 27.84
CA PRO A 127 -7.66 0.94 27.47
C PRO A 127 -6.87 2.16 27.00
N VAL A 128 -5.81 2.48 27.75
CA VAL A 128 -5.21 3.81 27.70
C VAL A 128 -4.54 4.08 26.36
N ASP A 129 -3.94 3.08 25.72
CA ASP A 129 -3.25 3.27 24.45
C ASP A 129 -4.22 3.69 23.32
N VAL A 130 -5.33 2.95 23.20
CA VAL A 130 -6.36 3.20 22.19
C VAL A 130 -7.11 4.50 22.45
N LEU A 131 -7.42 4.79 23.73
CA LEU A 131 -8.16 5.99 24.10
C LEU A 131 -7.30 7.25 24.08
N THR A 132 -5.97 7.13 24.25
CA THR A 132 -5.03 8.24 24.05
C THR A 132 -5.03 8.67 22.59
N ARG A 133 -4.94 7.70 21.66
CA ARG A 133 -5.07 7.96 20.22
C ARG A 133 -6.39 8.62 19.88
N LEU A 134 -7.50 8.07 20.37
CA LEU A 134 -8.84 8.63 20.15
C LEU A 134 -8.94 10.08 20.61
N PHE A 135 -8.45 10.38 21.82
CA PHE A 135 -8.49 11.74 22.35
C PHE A 135 -7.66 12.68 21.47
N ALA A 136 -6.45 12.28 21.10
CA ALA A 136 -5.56 13.10 20.26
C ALA A 136 -6.16 13.40 18.89
N GLU A 137 -6.66 12.39 18.19
CA GLU A 137 -7.22 12.56 16.83
C GLU A 137 -8.53 13.36 16.86
N VAL A 138 -9.39 13.17 17.85
CA VAL A 138 -10.68 13.90 17.95
C VAL A 138 -10.49 15.35 18.40
N SER A 139 -9.58 15.61 19.35
CA SER A 139 -9.33 16.97 19.86
C SER A 139 -8.40 17.79 18.95
N GLY A 140 -7.55 17.13 18.16
CA GLY A 140 -6.45 17.77 17.43
C GLY A 140 -5.32 18.27 18.35
N CYS A 141 -5.29 17.87 19.62
CA CYS A 141 -4.24 18.28 20.56
C CYS A 141 -2.91 17.59 20.22
N PRO A 142 -1.80 18.34 20.08
CA PRO A 142 -0.51 17.76 19.70
C PRO A 142 0.23 17.07 20.87
N ARG A 143 -0.14 17.38 22.12
CA ARG A 143 0.60 16.96 23.33
C ARG A 143 -0.25 16.04 24.21
N VAL A 144 -0.59 14.86 23.68
CA VAL A 144 -1.40 13.86 24.40
C VAL A 144 -0.56 12.62 24.70
N TYR A 145 -0.47 12.26 25.98
CA TYR A 145 0.29 11.10 26.45
C TYR A 145 -0.54 10.20 27.34
N GLY A 146 -0.48 8.89 27.14
CA GLY A 146 -1.09 7.91 28.03
C GLY A 146 -0.10 7.36 29.06
N VAL A 147 -0.50 7.19 30.31
CA VAL A 147 0.41 6.71 31.38
C VAL A 147 0.71 5.21 31.36
N GLY A 148 0.13 4.45 30.43
CA GLY A 148 0.08 2.97 30.43
C GLY A 148 1.35 2.26 30.89
N SER A 149 2.35 2.18 30.02
CA SER A 149 3.59 1.42 30.25
C SER A 149 4.49 1.96 31.37
N ASN A 150 4.24 3.18 31.88
CA ASN A 150 4.97 3.73 33.04
C ASN A 150 4.85 2.80 34.25
N THR A 151 3.61 2.45 34.62
CA THR A 151 3.37 1.61 35.80
C THR A 151 3.86 0.18 35.62
N ASP A 152 3.84 -0.35 34.39
CA ASP A 152 4.37 -1.69 34.11
C ASP A 152 5.90 -1.69 34.17
N THR A 153 6.55 -0.64 33.70
CA THR A 153 8.01 -0.46 33.84
C THR A 153 8.42 -0.30 35.30
N ALA A 154 7.70 0.50 36.08
CA ALA A 154 7.96 0.64 37.52
C ALA A 154 7.81 -0.70 38.25
N ARG A 155 6.77 -1.48 37.92
CA ARG A 155 6.58 -2.83 38.48
C ARG A 155 7.71 -3.76 38.06
N TYR A 156 8.12 -3.73 36.81
CA TYR A 156 9.23 -4.52 36.29
C TYR A 156 10.53 -4.24 37.05
N ARG A 157 10.92 -2.97 37.16
CA ARG A 157 12.13 -2.55 37.90
C ARG A 157 12.07 -2.97 39.36
N LEU A 158 10.93 -2.80 40.03
CA LEU A 158 10.73 -3.24 41.41
C LEU A 158 10.84 -4.77 41.58
N THR A 159 10.29 -5.53 40.63
CA THR A 159 10.35 -7.00 40.66
C THR A 159 11.77 -7.48 40.47
N LEU A 160 12.47 -6.96 39.46
CA LEU A 160 13.84 -7.35 39.17
C LEU A 160 14.78 -6.96 40.31
N ALA A 161 14.61 -5.76 40.88
CA ALA A 161 15.38 -5.31 42.04
C ALA A 161 15.25 -6.24 43.25
N ARG A 162 14.04 -6.74 43.52
CA ARG A 162 13.80 -7.71 44.60
C ARG A 162 14.42 -9.07 44.32
N LEU A 163 14.36 -9.53 43.07
CA LEU A 163 14.94 -10.82 42.68
C LEU A 163 16.47 -10.82 42.76
N LEU A 164 17.08 -9.65 42.55
CA LEU A 164 18.54 -9.47 42.56
C LEU A 164 19.07 -8.86 43.86
N ASP A 165 18.21 -8.54 44.82
CA ASP A 165 18.53 -7.85 46.08
C ASP A 165 19.32 -6.54 45.89
N VAL A 166 18.84 -5.69 44.97
CA VAL A 166 19.44 -4.38 44.66
C VAL A 166 18.43 -3.26 44.82
N SER A 167 18.91 -2.02 44.83
CA SER A 167 18.02 -0.84 44.80
C SER A 167 17.28 -0.75 43.46
N PRO A 168 15.94 -0.53 43.46
CA PRO A 168 15.18 -0.32 42.22
C PRO A 168 15.69 0.82 41.33
N GLN A 169 16.36 1.81 41.93
CA GLN A 169 16.97 2.93 41.20
C GLN A 169 18.20 2.53 40.38
N THR A 170 18.80 1.39 40.68
CA THR A 170 19.95 0.86 39.93
C THR A 170 19.53 -0.01 38.75
N VAL A 171 18.23 -0.33 38.63
CA VAL A 171 17.68 -1.14 37.54
C VAL A 171 17.27 -0.22 36.40
N ASP A 172 17.98 -0.31 35.29
CA ASP A 172 17.59 0.31 34.02
C ASP A 172 16.97 -0.76 33.11
N GLY A 173 15.68 -0.61 32.84
CA GLY A 173 14.90 -1.58 32.09
C GLY A 173 13.53 -1.03 31.76
N HIS A 174 12.95 -1.51 30.65
CA HIS A 174 11.73 -0.94 30.07
C HIS A 174 10.70 -2.01 29.78
N VAL A 175 9.43 -1.65 29.99
CA VAL A 175 8.28 -2.35 29.42
C VAL A 175 7.62 -1.41 28.40
N ILE A 176 7.46 -1.87 27.17
CA ILE A 176 6.92 -1.07 26.05
C ILE A 176 5.74 -1.80 25.38
N GLY A 177 5.12 -1.17 24.37
CA GLY A 177 4.01 -1.76 23.61
C GLY A 177 2.66 -1.49 24.27
N GLU A 178 1.79 -2.50 24.30
CA GLU A 178 0.46 -2.40 24.90
C GLU A 178 0.54 -2.35 26.44
N HIS A 179 -0.21 -1.45 27.06
CA HIS A 179 -0.56 -1.57 28.47
C HIS A 179 -1.61 -2.68 28.66
N GLY A 180 -1.17 -3.94 28.64
CA GLY A 180 -2.07 -5.08 28.64
C GLY A 180 -1.35 -6.40 28.42
N ASP A 181 -2.09 -7.37 27.88
CA ASP A 181 -1.62 -8.75 27.75
C ASP A 181 -0.49 -8.88 26.72
N ARG A 182 -0.30 -7.90 25.82
CA ARG A 182 0.84 -7.82 24.88
C ARG A 182 1.92 -6.81 25.30
N ALA A 183 2.07 -6.53 26.60
CA ALA A 183 3.20 -5.76 27.10
C ALA A 183 4.54 -6.46 26.78
N VAL A 184 5.53 -5.69 26.33
CA VAL A 184 6.84 -6.20 25.91
C VAL A 184 7.89 -5.84 26.94
N VAL A 185 8.42 -6.84 27.65
CA VAL A 185 9.56 -6.67 28.56
C VAL A 185 10.84 -6.65 27.72
N CYS A 186 11.58 -5.54 27.72
CA CYS A 186 12.84 -5.37 27.00
C CYS A 186 14.02 -5.96 27.81
N ALA A 187 14.00 -7.27 28.00
CA ALA A 187 15.03 -7.98 28.76
C ALA A 187 16.42 -7.85 28.13
N SER A 188 16.52 -7.85 26.80
CA SER A 188 17.79 -7.76 26.08
C SER A 188 18.52 -6.42 26.30
N ALA A 189 17.79 -5.37 26.69
CA ALA A 189 18.31 -4.04 26.97
C ALA A 189 18.44 -3.72 28.47
N THR A 190 18.20 -4.69 29.35
CA THR A 190 18.14 -4.43 30.79
C THR A 190 19.51 -4.47 31.45
N HIS A 191 19.80 -3.45 32.25
CA HIS A 191 21.03 -3.27 33.00
C HIS A 191 20.76 -3.06 34.49
N VAL A 192 21.69 -3.48 35.33
CA VAL A 192 21.73 -3.16 36.76
C VAL A 192 23.09 -2.59 37.10
N GLY A 193 23.11 -1.37 37.63
CA GLY A 193 24.38 -0.66 37.89
C GLY A 193 25.24 -0.45 36.63
N GLY A 194 24.60 -0.36 35.45
CA GLY A 194 25.26 -0.21 34.16
C GLY A 194 25.76 -1.51 33.51
N LEU A 195 25.54 -2.67 34.15
CA LEU A 195 25.94 -3.97 33.62
C LEU A 195 24.72 -4.77 33.13
N PRO A 196 24.77 -5.42 31.95
CA PRO A 196 23.69 -6.29 31.49
C PRO A 196 23.44 -7.43 32.49
N VAL A 197 22.17 -7.74 32.75
CA VAL A 197 21.79 -8.85 33.64
C VAL A 197 20.80 -9.80 32.99
N PRO A 198 20.86 -11.11 33.29
CA PRO A 198 19.83 -12.04 32.87
C PRO A 198 18.51 -11.73 33.56
N VAL A 199 17.43 -11.64 32.79
CA VAL A 199 16.10 -11.34 33.31
C VAL A 199 15.29 -12.64 33.43
N PRO A 200 14.79 -13.00 34.62
CA PRO A 200 13.91 -14.15 34.80
C PRO A 200 12.50 -13.83 34.25
N LEU A 201 12.36 -13.85 32.92
CA LEU A 201 11.19 -13.38 32.18
C LEU A 201 9.87 -13.96 32.66
N ARG A 202 9.83 -15.25 33.03
CA ARG A 202 8.62 -15.90 33.55
C ARG A 202 8.15 -15.26 34.86
N GLN A 203 9.04 -15.16 35.85
CA GLN A 203 8.71 -14.57 37.16
C GLN A 203 8.30 -13.11 37.04
N VAL A 204 8.98 -12.37 36.15
CA VAL A 204 8.63 -10.98 35.85
C VAL A 204 7.22 -10.88 35.26
N ARG A 205 6.90 -11.68 34.24
CA ARG A 205 5.57 -11.69 33.59
C ARG A 205 4.46 -12.10 34.56
N ASP A 206 4.70 -13.12 35.38
CA ASP A 206 3.76 -13.56 36.41
C ASP A 206 3.46 -12.42 37.39
N GLU A 207 4.50 -11.74 37.90
CA GLU A 207 4.34 -10.63 38.84
C GLU A 207 3.69 -9.38 38.21
N LEU A 208 3.98 -9.07 36.95
CA LEU A 208 3.31 -7.98 36.22
C LEU A 208 1.80 -8.26 36.07
N THR A 209 1.44 -9.52 35.90
CA THR A 209 0.04 -9.95 35.74
C THR A 209 -0.68 -10.00 37.09
N ASP A 210 -0.04 -10.52 38.12
CA ASP A 210 -0.67 -10.82 39.40
C ASP A 210 -0.71 -9.63 40.35
N ARG A 211 0.26 -8.71 40.31
CA ARG A 211 0.27 -7.57 41.22
C ARG A 211 -0.99 -6.70 41.12
N PRO A 212 -1.49 -6.31 39.93
CA PRO A 212 -2.76 -5.60 39.82
C PRO A 212 -3.94 -6.38 40.39
N ARG A 213 -3.96 -7.71 40.22
CA ARG A 213 -5.00 -8.59 40.79
C ARG A 213 -4.97 -8.58 42.31
N ARG A 214 -3.79 -8.71 42.92
CA ARG A 214 -3.62 -8.64 44.39
C ARG A 214 -4.09 -7.29 44.95
N ILE A 215 -3.73 -6.19 44.28
CA ILE A 215 -4.19 -4.84 44.67
C ILE A 215 -5.72 -4.73 44.57
N ASN A 216 -6.30 -5.21 43.46
CA ASN A 216 -7.75 -5.16 43.28
C ASN A 216 -8.49 -6.06 44.29
N ALA A 217 -7.94 -7.23 44.63
CA ALA A 217 -8.53 -8.11 45.64
C ALA A 217 -8.51 -7.48 47.05
N GLY A 218 -7.44 -6.77 47.41
CA GLY A 218 -7.31 -6.14 48.74
C GLY A 218 -7.97 -4.77 48.86
N LEU A 219 -7.91 -3.93 47.82
CA LEU A 219 -8.33 -2.51 47.85
C LEU A 219 -9.48 -2.17 46.89
N GLY A 220 -9.99 -3.16 46.17
CA GLY A 220 -11.04 -3.05 45.15
C GLY A 220 -10.59 -2.42 43.83
N ARG A 221 -9.52 -1.63 43.83
CA ARG A 221 -8.99 -0.93 42.64
C ARG A 221 -7.57 -0.42 42.87
N THR A 222 -6.79 -0.29 41.80
CA THR A 222 -5.49 0.40 41.82
C THR A 222 -5.68 1.93 41.82
N ARG A 223 -4.90 2.65 42.65
CA ARG A 223 -5.02 4.12 42.84
C ARG A 223 -3.65 4.82 42.76
N CYS A 224 -2.74 4.47 43.66
CA CYS A 224 -1.49 5.22 43.86
C CYS A 224 -0.47 5.07 42.72
N GLY A 225 -0.32 3.86 42.16
CA GLY A 225 0.64 3.63 41.06
C GLY A 225 0.35 4.50 39.83
N PRO A 226 -0.88 4.45 39.26
CA PRO A 226 -1.27 5.34 38.16
C PRO A 226 -1.18 6.82 38.52
N ALA A 227 -1.52 7.22 39.75
CA ALA A 227 -1.38 8.61 40.18
C ALA A 227 0.08 9.08 40.18
N GLY A 228 1.01 8.24 40.66
CA GLY A 228 2.45 8.52 40.57
C GLY A 228 2.94 8.64 39.13
N ALA A 229 2.48 7.76 38.23
CA ALA A 229 2.80 7.84 36.80
C ALA A 229 2.28 9.15 36.16
N VAL A 230 1.08 9.60 36.53
CA VAL A 230 0.54 10.90 36.09
C VAL A 230 1.43 12.05 36.58
N ILE A 231 1.82 12.07 37.86
CA ILE A 231 2.66 13.13 38.40
C ILE A 231 4.03 13.17 37.71
N ALA A 232 4.65 12.01 37.49
CA ALA A 232 5.91 11.92 36.74
C ALA A 232 5.76 12.46 35.31
N ALA A 233 4.68 12.09 34.61
CA ALA A 233 4.40 12.56 33.26
C ALA A 233 4.14 14.07 33.20
N LEU A 234 3.40 14.62 34.17
CA LEU A 234 3.13 16.05 34.26
C LEU A 234 4.40 16.84 34.53
N ARG A 235 5.21 16.42 35.51
CA ARG A 235 6.46 17.12 35.85
C ARG A 235 7.46 17.09 34.69
N ALA A 236 7.62 15.94 34.04
CA ALA A 236 8.46 15.81 32.86
C ALA A 236 7.95 16.65 31.68
N GLY A 237 6.65 16.55 31.36
CA GLY A 237 6.04 17.25 30.23
C GLY A 237 5.93 18.77 30.42
N LEU A 238 5.81 19.25 31.64
CA LEU A 238 5.81 20.69 31.97
C LEU A 238 7.23 21.25 32.17
N GLY A 239 8.28 20.43 32.02
CA GLY A 239 9.67 20.85 32.14
C GLY A 239 10.11 21.16 33.57
N LEU A 240 9.43 20.58 34.56
CA LEU A 240 9.83 20.67 35.97
C LEU A 240 10.96 19.70 36.30
N ASP A 241 11.00 18.54 35.61
CA ASP A 241 12.05 17.53 35.77
C ASP A 241 12.54 17.06 34.38
N ASP A 242 13.85 16.91 34.22
CA ASP A 242 14.43 16.15 33.11
C ASP A 242 14.44 14.67 33.47
N ALA A 243 13.67 13.85 32.74
CA ALA A 243 13.44 12.46 33.08
C ALA A 243 13.17 11.58 31.87
N VAL A 244 13.43 10.28 32.00
CA VAL A 244 12.93 9.26 31.08
C VAL A 244 11.66 8.67 31.68
N THR A 245 10.56 8.72 30.93
CA THR A 245 9.27 8.15 31.33
C THR A 245 8.65 7.36 30.18
N GLU A 246 8.09 6.19 30.47
CA GLU A 246 7.37 5.40 29.49
C GLU A 246 5.94 5.91 29.34
N LEU A 247 5.61 6.41 28.16
CA LEU A 247 4.30 6.99 27.86
C LEU A 247 3.78 6.44 26.54
N CYS A 248 2.47 6.26 26.47
CA CYS A 248 1.80 6.03 25.21
C CYS A 248 1.76 7.32 24.41
N VAL A 249 2.32 7.28 23.20
CA VAL A 249 2.37 8.41 22.27
C VAL A 249 2.38 7.91 20.83
N ASN A 250 2.02 8.77 19.88
CA ASN A 250 2.29 8.53 18.47
C ASN A 250 3.80 8.55 18.19
N HIS A 251 4.32 7.46 17.64
CA HIS A 251 5.63 7.41 17.02
C HIS A 251 5.52 6.66 15.70
N GLU A 252 5.83 7.34 14.59
CA GLU A 252 5.77 6.78 13.23
C GLU A 252 4.38 6.18 12.88
N GLY A 253 3.31 6.85 13.31
CA GLY A 253 1.93 6.42 13.05
C GLY A 253 1.42 5.32 13.99
N ARG A 254 2.22 4.92 14.99
CA ARG A 254 1.90 3.85 15.94
C ARG A 254 1.73 4.42 17.33
N TRP A 255 0.60 4.13 17.96
CA TRP A 255 0.28 4.56 19.32
C TRP A 255 0.52 3.42 20.30
N ARG A 256 1.57 3.54 21.11
CA ARG A 256 1.97 2.52 22.08
C ARG A 256 2.84 3.13 23.17
N GLY A 257 2.98 2.45 24.30
CA GLY A 257 3.91 2.85 25.34
C GLY A 257 5.36 2.70 24.91
N ILE A 258 6.14 3.78 24.99
CA ILE A 258 7.57 3.82 24.70
C ILE A 258 8.28 4.77 25.67
N PRO A 259 9.58 4.58 25.96
CA PRO A 259 10.33 5.54 26.76
C PRO A 259 10.55 6.84 25.99
N LEU A 260 10.27 7.94 26.66
CA LEU A 260 10.51 9.30 26.22
C LEU A 260 11.46 9.99 27.18
N ARG A 261 12.55 10.55 26.66
CA ARG A 261 13.43 11.44 27.39
C ARG A 261 12.89 12.86 27.27
N PHE A 262 12.51 13.46 28.39
CA PHE A 262 12.13 14.86 28.46
C PHE A 262 13.33 15.70 28.89
N ILE A 263 13.60 16.77 28.13
CA ILE A 263 14.53 17.84 28.52
C ILE A 263 13.76 19.15 28.43
N ALA A 264 13.62 19.86 29.56
CA ALA A 264 12.86 21.09 29.68
C ALA A 264 11.45 21.00 29.05
N GLY A 265 10.75 19.89 29.26
CA GLY A 265 9.39 19.67 28.73
C GLY A 265 9.34 19.14 27.29
N THR A 266 10.49 19.06 26.61
CA THR A 266 10.58 18.59 25.22
C THR A 266 10.89 17.09 25.18
N PRO A 267 10.01 16.25 24.62
CA PRO A 267 10.24 14.81 24.52
C PRO A 267 11.15 14.44 23.34
N THR A 268 11.99 13.43 23.54
CA THR A 268 12.70 12.69 22.49
C THR A 268 12.49 11.21 22.72
N VAL A 269 12.16 10.46 21.66
CA VAL A 269 11.99 9.01 21.73
C VAL A 269 13.33 8.34 22.01
N CYS A 270 13.39 7.44 22.99
CA CYS A 270 14.62 6.71 23.37
C CYS A 270 14.39 5.20 23.44
N LEU A 271 13.99 4.60 22.31
CA LEU A 271 13.69 3.17 22.24
C LEU A 271 14.90 2.29 22.64
N PRO A 272 14.68 1.26 23.48
CA PRO A 272 15.72 0.30 23.80
C PRO A 272 16.03 -0.57 22.58
N ARG A 273 17.26 -1.10 22.50
CA ARG A 273 17.62 -2.10 21.50
C ARG A 273 16.86 -3.39 21.82
N LEU A 274 16.11 -3.90 20.84
CA LEU A 274 15.34 -5.13 21.00
C LEU A 274 16.03 -6.30 20.31
N ASP A 275 15.87 -7.49 20.87
CA ASP A 275 16.15 -8.72 20.14
C ASP A 275 15.01 -9.06 19.16
N ALA A 276 15.21 -10.10 18.35
CA ALA A 276 14.22 -10.50 17.34
C ALA A 276 12.87 -10.96 17.94
N ALA A 277 12.87 -11.53 19.15
CA ALA A 277 11.65 -12.00 19.81
C ALA A 277 10.85 -10.84 20.40
N GLU A 278 11.53 -9.89 21.05
CA GLU A 278 10.96 -8.66 21.58
C GLU A 278 10.40 -7.78 20.45
N ALA A 279 11.13 -7.66 19.32
CA ALA A 279 10.66 -6.95 18.15
C ALA A 279 9.37 -7.56 17.57
N ARG A 280 9.28 -8.90 17.48
CA ARG A 280 8.03 -9.58 17.06
C ARG A 280 6.88 -9.34 18.04
N GLN A 281 7.15 -9.35 19.35
CA GLN A 281 6.13 -9.05 20.36
C GLN A 281 5.61 -7.62 20.23
N LEU A 282 6.51 -6.65 19.96
CA LEU A 282 6.14 -5.26 19.75
C LEU A 282 5.28 -5.09 18.48
N ILE A 283 5.63 -5.75 17.38
CA ILE A 283 4.82 -5.76 16.15
C ILE A 283 3.42 -6.33 16.43
N ALA A 284 3.32 -7.42 17.20
CA ALA A 284 2.03 -8.01 17.55
C ALA A 284 1.20 -7.09 18.47
N ALA A 285 1.83 -6.36 19.38
CA ALA A 285 1.17 -5.35 20.19
C ALA A 285 0.65 -4.18 19.33
N ASP A 286 1.47 -3.69 18.38
CA ASP A 286 1.09 -2.64 17.43
C ASP A 286 -0.15 -3.05 16.60
N ALA A 287 -0.15 -4.29 16.08
CA ALA A 287 -1.26 -4.82 15.30
C ALA A 287 -2.55 -4.85 16.13
N LYS A 288 -2.50 -5.44 17.33
CA LYS A 288 -3.65 -5.49 18.24
C LYS A 288 -4.21 -4.10 18.57
N LEU A 289 -3.35 -3.13 18.86
CA LEU A 289 -3.76 -1.77 19.18
C LEU A 289 -4.40 -1.05 17.99
N ARG A 290 -3.87 -1.26 16.77
CA ARG A 290 -4.44 -0.73 15.54
C ARG A 290 -5.82 -1.33 15.27
N ASP A 291 -5.94 -2.65 15.32
CA ASP A 291 -7.17 -3.37 15.01
C ASP A 291 -8.29 -3.01 16.00
N ALA A 292 -7.94 -2.77 17.27
CA ALA A 292 -8.88 -2.27 18.26
C ALA A 292 -9.31 -0.80 18.04
N TYR A 293 -8.44 0.02 17.42
CA TYR A 293 -8.74 1.44 17.18
C TYR A 293 -9.57 1.67 15.93
N GLU A 294 -9.35 0.88 14.87
CA GLU A 294 -9.93 1.14 13.55
C GLU A 294 -11.47 1.29 13.54
N PRO A 295 -12.25 0.48 14.27
CA PRO A 295 -13.70 0.69 14.37
C PRO A 295 -14.06 2.03 15.01
N LEU A 296 -13.28 2.49 16.00
CA LEU A 296 -13.52 3.78 16.67
C LEU A 296 -13.16 4.97 15.79
N ALA A 297 -12.11 4.84 14.97
CA ALA A 297 -11.72 5.87 14.02
C ALA A 297 -12.89 6.23 13.08
N ARG A 298 -13.57 5.20 12.56
CA ARG A 298 -14.74 5.34 11.68
C ARG A 298 -15.95 5.99 12.37
N LEU A 299 -16.08 5.81 13.69
CA LEU A 299 -17.24 6.29 14.45
C LEU A 299 -17.06 7.71 15.02
N TYR A 300 -15.86 8.06 15.47
CA TYR A 300 -15.66 9.21 16.36
C TYR A 300 -14.74 10.29 15.82
N VAL A 301 -13.81 9.94 14.93
CA VAL A 301 -12.89 10.92 14.35
C VAL A 301 -13.66 11.66 13.25
N PRO A 302 -13.94 12.97 13.42
CA PRO A 302 -14.59 13.74 12.38
C PRO A 302 -13.75 13.62 11.11
N ALA A 303 -14.39 13.45 9.95
CA ALA A 303 -13.69 13.57 8.68
C ALA A 303 -13.12 15.00 8.58
N GLN A 304 -11.89 15.21 9.03
CA GLN A 304 -11.34 16.55 9.11
C GLN A 304 -10.99 17.00 7.69
N PRO A 305 -11.40 18.20 7.25
CA PRO A 305 -11.20 18.67 5.88
C PRO A 305 -9.74 18.61 5.42
N TRP A 306 -8.80 18.81 6.35
CA TRP A 306 -7.34 18.75 6.13
C TRP A 306 -6.74 17.33 6.20
N GLN A 307 -7.46 16.31 6.69
CA GLN A 307 -7.04 14.90 6.60
C GLN A 307 -7.30 14.29 5.21
N LYS A 308 -8.18 14.91 4.39
CA LYS A 308 -8.18 14.67 2.95
C LYS A 308 -6.87 15.15 2.29
N GLU A 309 -6.14 16.07 2.91
CA GLU A 309 -4.97 16.71 2.28
C GLU A 309 -3.61 16.21 2.75
N LYS A 310 -3.52 15.30 3.74
CA LYS A 310 -2.22 14.67 4.11
C LYS A 310 -2.19 13.16 4.35
N THR A 311 -3.29 12.45 4.04
CA THR A 311 -3.25 10.97 3.83
C THR A 311 -3.98 10.51 2.57
N ALA A 312 -4.49 11.41 1.72
CA ALA A 312 -4.57 11.09 0.32
C ALA A 312 -3.15 11.24 -0.23
N VAL A 313 -2.45 10.12 -0.44
CA VAL A 313 -1.47 10.14 -1.50
C VAL A 313 -2.28 10.53 -2.75
N PRO A 314 -1.95 11.61 -3.48
CA PRO A 314 -2.74 12.05 -4.60
C PRO A 314 -2.96 10.86 -5.53
N GLN A 315 -4.20 10.39 -5.62
CA GLN A 315 -4.51 9.34 -6.55
C GLN A 315 -4.53 9.99 -7.94
N THR A 316 -3.70 9.44 -8.80
CA THR A 316 -3.73 9.74 -10.23
C THR A 316 -4.59 8.69 -10.89
N ALA A 317 -5.20 9.04 -12.02
CA ALA A 317 -6.05 8.12 -12.76
C ALA A 317 -5.87 8.27 -14.27
N VAL A 318 -5.97 7.14 -14.96
CA VAL A 318 -5.90 7.06 -16.42
C VAL A 318 -7.05 6.22 -16.90
N ARG A 319 -7.86 6.81 -17.79
CA ARG A 319 -8.94 6.11 -18.48
C ARG A 319 -8.40 5.61 -19.82
N ILE A 320 -8.50 4.31 -20.04
CA ILE A 320 -8.10 3.61 -21.25
C ILE A 320 -9.38 3.24 -22.00
N ALA A 321 -9.45 3.49 -23.30
CA ALA A 321 -10.66 3.24 -24.08
C ALA A 321 -10.36 2.78 -25.51
N THR A 322 -11.07 1.75 -25.95
CA THR A 322 -10.99 1.23 -27.31
C THR A 322 -12.34 0.66 -27.73
N ALA A 323 -12.74 0.91 -28.98
CA ALA A 323 -14.11 0.66 -29.44
C ALA A 323 -15.16 1.21 -28.45
N ALA A 324 -16.07 0.36 -27.98
CA ALA A 324 -17.10 0.72 -26.98
C ALA A 324 -16.68 0.39 -25.53
N GLN A 325 -15.46 -0.11 -25.32
CA GLN A 325 -14.98 -0.61 -24.04
C GLN A 325 -14.02 0.38 -23.36
N ALA A 326 -13.99 0.36 -22.03
CA ALA A 326 -13.10 1.20 -21.26
C ALA A 326 -12.76 0.60 -19.89
N ALA A 327 -11.58 0.96 -19.40
CA ALA A 327 -11.13 0.65 -18.05
C ALA A 327 -10.37 1.84 -17.46
N THR A 328 -10.55 2.08 -16.17
CA THR A 328 -9.81 3.12 -15.44
C THR A 328 -8.80 2.48 -14.50
N VAL A 329 -7.54 2.92 -14.60
CA VAL A 329 -6.47 2.57 -13.67
C VAL A 329 -6.25 3.74 -12.72
N THR A 330 -6.27 3.48 -11.42
CA THR A 330 -5.97 4.47 -10.38
C THR A 330 -4.76 4.04 -9.56
N SER A 331 -3.97 4.99 -9.09
CA SER A 331 -2.79 4.71 -8.27
C SER A 331 -2.41 5.89 -7.39
N ASN A 332 -1.90 5.58 -6.20
CA ASN A 332 -1.17 6.49 -5.33
C ASN A 332 0.21 6.91 -5.91
N SER A 333 0.68 6.32 -7.00
CA SER A 333 1.93 6.67 -7.65
C SER A 333 1.68 7.20 -9.07
N PRO A 334 2.13 8.44 -9.40
CA PRO A 334 2.05 8.94 -10.77
C PRO A 334 2.89 8.09 -11.74
N VAL A 335 3.93 7.40 -11.26
CA VAL A 335 4.75 6.52 -12.11
C VAL A 335 3.90 5.39 -12.71
N VAL A 336 2.94 4.85 -11.94
CA VAL A 336 2.05 3.77 -12.38
C VAL A 336 1.08 4.25 -13.45
N THR A 337 0.50 5.44 -13.29
CA THR A 337 -0.45 6.01 -14.25
C THR A 337 0.25 6.58 -15.49
N ASP A 338 1.40 7.22 -15.34
CA ASP A 338 2.25 7.63 -16.47
C ASP A 338 2.67 6.42 -17.31
N TRP A 339 2.95 5.28 -16.66
CA TRP A 339 3.19 4.03 -17.37
C TRP A 339 1.99 3.59 -18.20
N ALA A 340 0.78 3.65 -17.63
CA ALA A 340 -0.45 3.30 -18.34
C ALA A 340 -0.68 4.23 -19.55
N LEU A 341 -0.43 5.54 -19.41
CA LEU A 341 -0.50 6.50 -20.52
C LEU A 341 0.46 6.14 -21.65
N ARG A 342 1.73 5.89 -21.31
CA ARG A 342 2.76 5.54 -22.30
C ARG A 342 2.50 4.19 -22.96
N TYR A 343 1.96 3.23 -22.22
CA TYR A 343 1.72 1.88 -22.69
C TYR A 343 0.47 1.76 -23.55
N PHE A 344 -0.60 2.47 -23.21
CA PHE A 344 -1.90 2.36 -23.90
C PHE A 344 -2.22 3.53 -24.81
N GLY A 345 -1.72 4.73 -24.51
CA GLY A 345 -2.02 5.97 -25.22
C GLY A 345 -1.97 5.86 -26.74
N PRO A 346 -0.91 5.28 -27.32
CA PRO A 346 -0.79 5.19 -28.78
C PRO A 346 -1.83 4.31 -29.49
N TRP A 347 -2.49 3.40 -28.76
CA TRP A 347 -3.36 2.39 -29.37
C TRP A 347 -4.80 2.38 -28.81
N TRP A 348 -4.99 2.66 -27.52
CA TRP A 348 -6.28 2.60 -26.81
C TRP A 348 -6.61 3.92 -26.08
N ASN A 349 -6.34 5.05 -26.74
CA ASN A 349 -6.77 6.40 -26.32
C ASN A 349 -6.71 6.64 -24.80
N ALA A 350 -5.55 6.38 -24.19
CA ALA A 350 -5.37 6.54 -22.76
C ALA A 350 -5.21 8.02 -22.41
N ILE A 351 -6.05 8.51 -21.50
CA ILE A 351 -6.06 9.91 -21.07
C ILE A 351 -6.04 10.02 -19.55
N SER A 352 -5.32 11.01 -19.03
CA SER A 352 -5.40 11.35 -17.61
C SER A 352 -6.80 11.82 -17.26
N THR A 353 -7.33 11.34 -16.14
CA THR A 353 -8.66 11.70 -15.65
C THR A 353 -8.62 11.93 -14.14
N ALA A 354 -9.68 12.50 -13.58
CA ALA A 354 -9.88 12.48 -12.14
C ALA A 354 -10.09 11.04 -11.66
N PRO A 355 -9.62 10.66 -10.46
CA PRO A 355 -9.96 9.39 -9.84
C PRO A 355 -11.47 9.23 -9.76
N ASP A 356 -11.98 8.16 -10.34
CA ASP A 356 -13.40 7.81 -10.38
C ASP A 356 -13.73 6.74 -9.33
N ALA A 357 -14.98 6.69 -8.87
CA ALA A 357 -15.47 5.65 -7.97
C ALA A 357 -15.50 4.27 -8.64
N ASP A 358 -15.59 4.22 -9.97
CA ASP A 358 -15.73 2.99 -10.77
C ASP A 358 -14.39 2.54 -11.39
N ALA A 359 -13.29 2.66 -10.65
CA ALA A 359 -11.99 2.16 -11.11
C ALA A 359 -12.06 0.66 -11.43
N ALA A 360 -11.55 0.24 -12.58
CA ALA A 360 -11.44 -1.18 -12.90
C ALA A 360 -10.21 -1.80 -12.23
N VAL A 361 -9.13 -1.02 -12.12
CA VAL A 361 -7.87 -1.42 -11.49
C VAL A 361 -7.40 -0.34 -10.51
N ILE A 362 -7.09 -0.74 -9.29
CA ILE A 362 -6.46 0.10 -8.26
C ILE A 362 -5.09 -0.49 -7.97
N ALA A 363 -4.01 0.23 -8.30
CA ALA A 363 -2.66 -0.28 -8.24
C ALA A 363 -1.76 0.62 -7.40
N ASP A 364 -1.53 0.28 -6.14
CA ASP A 364 -0.86 1.15 -5.18
C ASP A 364 0.51 0.60 -4.74
N VAL A 365 1.47 1.49 -4.55
CA VAL A 365 2.75 1.16 -3.91
C VAL A 365 2.54 1.21 -2.39
N SER A 366 2.60 0.04 -1.75
CA SER A 366 2.38 -0.11 -0.31
C SER A 366 2.95 -1.43 0.22
N SER A 367 4.17 -1.38 0.78
CA SER A 367 4.80 -2.53 1.42
C SER A 367 4.00 -3.09 2.61
N ASN A 368 3.20 -2.25 3.27
CA ASN A 368 2.32 -2.69 4.36
C ASN A 368 1.22 -3.62 3.85
N ARG A 369 0.57 -3.26 2.73
CA ARG A 369 -0.48 -4.09 2.10
C ARG A 369 0.09 -5.37 1.51
N VAL A 370 1.28 -5.31 0.92
CA VAL A 370 2.02 -6.51 0.49
C VAL A 370 2.23 -7.46 1.66
N THR A 371 2.72 -6.96 2.80
CA THR A 371 2.96 -7.78 3.99
C THR A 371 1.68 -8.41 4.52
N GLU A 372 0.62 -7.62 4.68
CA GLU A 372 -0.69 -8.05 5.19
C GLU A 372 -1.31 -9.16 4.33
N ILE A 373 -1.36 -8.94 3.02
CA ILE A 373 -2.01 -9.86 2.09
C ILE A 373 -1.16 -11.12 1.87
N ALA A 374 0.17 -10.98 1.74
CA ALA A 374 1.05 -12.14 1.60
C ALA A 374 0.99 -13.04 2.83
N GLN A 375 0.90 -12.46 4.04
CA GLN A 375 0.72 -13.23 5.27
C GLN A 375 -0.63 -13.95 5.27
N ARG A 376 -1.74 -13.28 4.90
CA ARG A 376 -3.06 -13.92 4.77
C ARG A 376 -3.03 -15.14 3.85
N VAL A 377 -2.45 -15.00 2.66
CA VAL A 377 -2.35 -16.10 1.69
C VAL A 377 -1.49 -17.25 2.24
N GLY A 378 -0.42 -16.93 2.99
CA GLY A 378 0.44 -17.92 3.62
C GLY A 378 -0.19 -18.67 4.80
N ASP A 379 -1.08 -18.01 5.55
CA ASP A 379 -1.74 -18.57 6.74
C ASP A 379 -2.98 -19.43 6.38
N HIS A 380 -3.48 -19.34 5.16
CA HIS A 380 -4.65 -20.08 4.65
C HIS A 380 -4.28 -21.17 3.63
N SER A 381 -5.25 -22.05 3.33
CA SER A 381 -5.12 -23.00 2.21
C SER A 381 -5.05 -22.22 0.90
N HIS A 382 -4.02 -22.48 0.10
CA HIS A 382 -3.79 -21.79 -1.16
C HIS A 382 -3.36 -22.78 -2.25
N GLU A 383 -3.64 -22.41 -3.50
CA GLU A 383 -3.22 -23.13 -4.69
C GLU A 383 -2.01 -22.45 -5.32
N GLY A 384 -1.08 -23.24 -5.85
CA GLY A 384 0.07 -22.73 -6.58
C GLY A 384 -0.18 -22.72 -8.09
N THR A 385 0.11 -21.60 -8.74
CA THR A 385 0.08 -21.47 -10.20
C THR A 385 1.24 -20.61 -10.70
N VAL A 386 1.40 -20.53 -12.03
CA VAL A 386 2.32 -19.59 -12.67
C VAL A 386 1.50 -18.48 -13.29
N TYR A 387 1.73 -17.25 -12.86
CA TYR A 387 1.12 -16.07 -13.44
C TYR A 387 2.21 -15.14 -13.93
N ALA A 388 2.16 -14.80 -15.22
CA ALA A 388 3.14 -13.96 -15.88
C ALA A 388 4.60 -14.42 -15.75
N ASN A 389 4.82 -15.72 -15.84
CA ASN A 389 6.12 -16.39 -15.67
C ASN A 389 6.70 -16.30 -14.25
N SER A 390 5.88 -15.97 -13.25
CA SER A 390 6.28 -15.95 -11.84
C SER A 390 5.32 -16.77 -10.99
N ARG A 391 5.85 -17.35 -9.91
CA ARG A 391 5.07 -18.20 -9.01
C ARG A 391 4.02 -17.35 -8.29
N MET A 392 2.78 -17.81 -8.33
CA MET A 392 1.65 -17.16 -7.65
C MET A 392 0.97 -18.15 -6.73
N LEU A 393 0.67 -17.70 -5.51
CA LEU A 393 -0.14 -18.42 -4.54
C LEU A 393 -1.51 -17.76 -4.52
N VAL A 394 -2.59 -18.54 -4.62
CA VAL A 394 -3.96 -18.05 -4.74
C VAL A 394 -4.81 -18.65 -3.63
N ASP A 395 -5.45 -17.80 -2.85
CA ASP A 395 -6.49 -18.11 -1.87
C ASP A 395 -7.85 -17.63 -2.43
N ARG A 396 -8.86 -18.48 -2.36
CA ARG A 396 -10.23 -18.19 -2.83
C ARG A 396 -11.19 -18.40 -1.68
N ASP A 397 -11.88 -17.33 -1.29
CA ASP A 397 -12.87 -17.37 -0.21
C ASP A 397 -14.24 -17.86 -0.74
N ASN A 398 -15.10 -18.33 0.17
CA ASN A 398 -16.43 -18.86 -0.16
C ASN A 398 -17.37 -17.79 -0.74
N ASP A 399 -17.08 -16.51 -0.49
CA ASP A 399 -17.84 -15.39 -1.04
C ASP A 399 -17.41 -15.00 -2.47
N GLY A 400 -16.42 -15.70 -3.05
CA GLY A 400 -15.88 -15.43 -4.38
C GLY A 400 -14.72 -14.44 -4.40
N THR A 401 -14.28 -13.92 -3.24
CA THR A 401 -13.09 -13.06 -3.15
C THR A 401 -11.83 -13.87 -3.46
N VAL A 402 -11.01 -13.34 -4.35
CA VAL A 402 -9.71 -13.91 -4.71
C VAL A 402 -8.60 -13.06 -4.13
N VAL A 403 -7.71 -13.67 -3.37
CA VAL A 403 -6.52 -13.03 -2.82
C VAL A 403 -5.29 -13.81 -3.27
N ALA A 404 -4.27 -13.12 -3.74
CA ALA A 404 -3.10 -13.82 -4.26
C ALA A 404 -1.79 -13.07 -4.01
N SER A 405 -0.69 -13.82 -4.00
CA SER A 405 0.65 -13.31 -3.73
C SER A 405 1.66 -13.89 -4.72
N GLN A 406 2.52 -13.04 -5.27
CA GLN A 406 3.73 -13.39 -6.00
C GLN A 406 4.94 -13.01 -5.13
N PRO A 407 5.46 -13.95 -4.32
CA PRO A 407 6.49 -13.65 -3.32
C PRO A 407 7.77 -13.08 -3.94
N ASP A 408 8.20 -13.63 -5.09
CA ASP A 408 9.45 -13.25 -5.74
C ASP A 408 9.40 -11.82 -6.30
N ASP A 409 8.24 -11.41 -6.81
CA ASP A 409 8.02 -10.06 -7.35
C ASP A 409 7.56 -9.05 -6.29
N LYS A 410 7.31 -9.51 -5.05
CA LYS A 410 6.73 -8.72 -3.96
C LYS A 410 5.43 -8.01 -4.36
N LEU A 411 4.59 -8.73 -5.11
CA LEU A 411 3.28 -8.26 -5.57
C LEU A 411 2.18 -9.08 -4.90
N VAL A 412 1.10 -8.40 -4.53
CA VAL A 412 -0.12 -9.04 -4.05
C VAL A 412 -1.33 -8.49 -4.78
N TYR A 413 -2.36 -9.33 -4.87
CA TYR A 413 -3.57 -9.07 -5.62
C TYR A 413 -4.79 -9.36 -4.75
N GLN A 414 -5.85 -8.57 -4.95
CA GLN A 414 -7.15 -8.80 -4.32
C GLN A 414 -8.25 -8.45 -5.32
N ALA A 415 -9.21 -9.34 -5.50
CA ALA A 415 -10.36 -9.15 -6.37
C ALA A 415 -11.63 -9.59 -5.61
N GLU A 416 -12.57 -8.67 -5.46
CA GLU A 416 -13.89 -8.94 -4.88
C GLU A 416 -14.91 -9.06 -6.03
N PRO A 417 -15.93 -9.92 -5.93
CA PRO A 417 -16.96 -10.03 -6.96
C PRO A 417 -17.64 -8.67 -7.24
N GLY A 418 -17.60 -8.23 -8.50
CA GLY A 418 -18.18 -6.94 -8.91
C GLY A 418 -17.39 -5.70 -8.48
N GLY A 419 -16.24 -5.87 -7.83
CA GLY A 419 -15.36 -4.80 -7.39
C GLY A 419 -14.12 -4.60 -8.29
N PRO A 420 -13.30 -3.57 -8.01
CA PRO A 420 -12.03 -3.34 -8.69
C PRO A 420 -11.02 -4.45 -8.43
N LEU A 421 -10.14 -4.70 -9.41
CA LEU A 421 -8.91 -5.45 -9.18
C LEU A 421 -7.90 -4.58 -8.44
N ARG A 422 -7.46 -5.05 -7.28
CA ARG A 422 -6.48 -4.34 -6.44
C ARG A 422 -5.13 -5.00 -6.54
N ILE A 423 -4.10 -4.19 -6.77
CA ILE A 423 -2.70 -4.60 -6.85
C ILE A 423 -1.92 -3.78 -5.83
N TYR A 424 -1.09 -4.45 -5.03
CA TYR A 424 -0.13 -3.77 -4.17
C TYR A 424 1.27 -4.32 -4.40
N GLY A 425 2.26 -3.43 -4.40
CA GLY A 425 3.67 -3.79 -4.49
C GLY A 425 4.56 -2.89 -3.66
N CYS A 426 5.83 -3.27 -3.54
CA CYS A 426 6.80 -2.49 -2.77
C CYS A 426 7.50 -1.39 -3.59
N GLU A 427 7.45 -1.46 -4.92
CA GLU A 427 8.18 -0.58 -5.84
C GLU A 427 7.28 -0.19 -7.02
N ASP A 428 7.50 0.99 -7.61
CA ASP A 428 6.66 1.54 -8.67
C ASP A 428 6.62 0.68 -9.93
N VAL A 429 7.79 0.26 -10.45
CA VAL A 429 7.88 -0.42 -11.74
C VAL A 429 7.19 -1.79 -11.76
N PRO A 430 7.38 -2.67 -10.75
CA PRO A 430 6.61 -3.92 -10.66
C PRO A 430 5.09 -3.69 -10.62
N VAL A 431 4.63 -2.69 -9.84
CA VAL A 431 3.20 -2.34 -9.75
C VAL A 431 2.69 -1.82 -11.09
N ALA A 432 3.44 -0.96 -11.77
CA ALA A 432 3.09 -0.41 -13.08
C ALA A 432 2.96 -1.51 -14.16
N LEU A 433 3.88 -2.47 -14.18
CA LEU A 433 3.83 -3.62 -15.10
C LEU A 433 2.62 -4.51 -14.83
N ALA A 434 2.31 -4.78 -13.56
CA ALA A 434 1.14 -5.55 -13.16
C ALA A 434 -0.17 -4.82 -13.47
N ALA A 435 -0.23 -3.51 -13.23
CA ALA A 435 -1.38 -2.66 -13.53
C ALA A 435 -1.66 -2.60 -15.03
N ALA A 436 -0.64 -2.37 -15.86
CA ALA A 436 -0.79 -2.37 -17.31
C ALA A 436 -1.22 -3.74 -17.84
N ARG A 437 -0.73 -4.83 -17.25
CA ARG A 437 -1.20 -6.18 -17.61
C ARG A 437 -2.68 -6.37 -17.29
N LEU A 438 -3.10 -6.11 -16.05
CA LEU A 438 -4.48 -6.35 -15.63
C LEU A 438 -5.47 -5.40 -16.30
N ALA A 439 -5.11 -4.13 -16.53
CA ALA A 439 -5.92 -3.22 -17.32
C ALA A 439 -6.16 -3.76 -18.74
N ARG A 440 -5.14 -4.36 -19.36
CA ARG A 440 -5.30 -5.03 -20.66
C ARG A 440 -6.21 -6.24 -20.56
N GLU A 441 -6.06 -7.09 -19.54
CA GLU A 441 -6.91 -8.27 -19.37
C GLU A 441 -8.38 -7.90 -19.10
N VAL A 442 -8.65 -6.81 -18.37
CA VAL A 442 -10.02 -6.30 -18.18
C VAL A 442 -10.63 -5.87 -19.52
N VAL A 443 -9.93 -5.01 -20.29
CA VAL A 443 -10.42 -4.54 -21.60
C VAL A 443 -10.54 -5.71 -22.58
N ARG A 444 -9.62 -6.67 -22.54
CA ARG A 444 -9.67 -7.91 -23.32
C ARG A 444 -10.95 -8.69 -22.98
N GLY A 445 -11.23 -8.94 -21.71
CA GLY A 445 -12.44 -9.65 -21.28
C GLY A 445 -13.72 -8.98 -21.79
N GLN A 446 -13.79 -7.65 -21.67
CA GLN A 446 -14.89 -6.83 -22.20
C GLN A 446 -15.03 -6.96 -23.72
N LEU A 447 -13.93 -6.90 -24.49
CA LEU A 447 -13.95 -7.08 -25.94
C LEU A 447 -14.37 -8.50 -26.33
N LEU A 448 -13.86 -9.54 -25.66
CA LEU A 448 -14.24 -10.92 -25.95
C LEU A 448 -15.74 -11.15 -25.68
N ALA A 449 -16.27 -10.58 -24.60
CA ALA A 449 -17.71 -10.60 -24.30
C ALA A 449 -18.55 -9.84 -25.35
N ASP A 450 -17.96 -8.82 -26.00
CA ASP A 450 -18.54 -8.05 -27.11
C ASP A 450 -18.30 -8.70 -28.50
N GLY A 451 -17.92 -9.99 -28.52
CA GLY A 451 -17.81 -10.80 -29.74
C GLY A 451 -16.51 -10.60 -30.53
N TRP A 452 -15.47 -10.01 -29.93
CA TRP A 452 -14.15 -9.93 -30.55
C TRP A 452 -13.38 -11.25 -30.41
N SER A 453 -12.47 -11.52 -31.34
CA SER A 453 -11.51 -12.63 -31.28
C SER A 453 -10.08 -12.10 -31.39
N ILE A 454 -9.09 -12.89 -30.96
CA ILE A 454 -7.67 -12.50 -31.01
C ILE A 454 -6.97 -13.32 -32.08
N LEU A 455 -6.32 -12.65 -33.03
CA LEU A 455 -5.60 -13.27 -34.14
C LEU A 455 -4.08 -13.06 -33.98
N HIS A 456 -3.28 -14.09 -34.26
CA HIS A 456 -1.81 -14.03 -34.25
C HIS A 456 -1.26 -13.41 -35.54
N ALA A 457 -1.46 -12.10 -35.68
CA ALA A 457 -1.05 -11.33 -36.84
C ALA A 457 -0.36 -10.01 -36.47
N SER A 458 0.62 -9.61 -37.28
CA SER A 458 1.04 -8.21 -37.37
C SER A 458 0.11 -7.47 -38.33
N ALA A 459 -0.10 -6.18 -38.13
CA ALA A 459 -1.04 -5.41 -38.95
C ALA A 459 -0.56 -3.98 -39.18
N VAL A 460 -0.80 -3.49 -40.40
CA VAL A 460 -0.60 -2.09 -40.78
C VAL A 460 -1.84 -1.54 -41.49
N VAL A 461 -2.06 -0.24 -41.38
CA VAL A 461 -3.25 0.45 -41.88
C VAL A 461 -2.85 1.61 -42.78
N ARG A 462 -3.56 1.77 -43.90
CA ARG A 462 -3.48 2.96 -44.76
C ARG A 462 -4.87 3.24 -45.30
N ASP A 463 -5.33 4.48 -45.17
CA ASP A 463 -6.65 4.91 -45.64
C ASP A 463 -7.82 4.00 -45.15
N GLY A 464 -7.71 3.50 -43.92
CA GLY A 464 -8.69 2.60 -43.30
C GLY A 464 -8.63 1.14 -43.75
N GLN A 465 -7.75 0.79 -44.69
CA GLN A 465 -7.49 -0.58 -45.14
C GLN A 465 -6.37 -1.21 -44.31
N THR A 466 -6.60 -2.41 -43.81
CA THR A 466 -5.65 -3.16 -42.98
C THR A 466 -5.07 -4.34 -43.75
N VAL A 467 -3.74 -4.41 -43.80
CA VAL A 467 -3.02 -5.60 -44.26
C VAL A 467 -2.64 -6.43 -43.04
N LEU A 468 -3.12 -7.68 -43.00
CA LEU A 468 -2.80 -8.65 -41.96
C LEU A 468 -1.62 -9.50 -42.41
N THR A 469 -0.64 -9.72 -41.53
CA THR A 469 0.51 -10.58 -41.82
C THR A 469 0.55 -11.76 -40.84
N LEU A 470 0.41 -12.98 -41.35
CA LEU A 470 0.31 -14.22 -40.58
C LEU A 470 1.43 -15.19 -40.92
N GLY A 471 1.83 -16.04 -39.97
CA GLY A 471 3.05 -16.83 -40.12
C GLY A 471 3.44 -17.57 -38.87
N ASP A 472 4.15 -18.67 -39.05
CA ASP A 472 4.80 -19.36 -37.96
C ASP A 472 5.81 -18.45 -37.22
N LYS A 473 6.30 -18.93 -36.09
CA LYS A 473 7.35 -18.23 -35.35
C LYS A 473 8.60 -18.11 -36.22
N GLY A 474 9.06 -16.87 -36.43
CA GLY A 474 10.22 -16.58 -37.28
C GLY A 474 9.92 -16.35 -38.77
N ALA A 475 8.65 -16.49 -39.19
CA ALA A 475 8.24 -16.31 -40.59
C ALA A 475 8.45 -14.88 -41.14
N GLY A 476 8.65 -13.88 -40.27
CA GLY A 476 8.91 -12.50 -40.67
C GLY A 476 7.74 -11.53 -40.51
N LYS A 477 6.69 -11.89 -39.76
CA LYS A 477 5.49 -11.03 -39.55
C LYS A 477 5.83 -9.60 -39.12
N THR A 478 6.60 -9.46 -38.03
CA THR A 478 7.10 -8.17 -37.53
C THR A 478 7.93 -7.43 -38.57
N THR A 479 8.80 -8.14 -39.31
CA THR A 479 9.63 -7.56 -40.35
C THR A 479 8.76 -6.94 -41.45
N THR A 480 7.75 -7.68 -41.95
CA THR A 480 6.80 -7.19 -42.96
C THR A 480 6.09 -5.91 -42.51
N ALA A 481 5.55 -5.91 -41.29
CA ALA A 481 4.79 -4.79 -40.77
C ALA A 481 5.67 -3.53 -40.62
N LEU A 482 6.92 -3.68 -40.14
CA LEU A 482 7.85 -2.56 -40.01
C LEU A 482 8.32 -2.01 -41.36
N LEU A 483 8.52 -2.86 -42.37
CA LEU A 483 8.86 -2.43 -43.74
C LEU A 483 7.72 -1.63 -44.36
N LEU A 484 6.47 -2.11 -44.24
CA LEU A 484 5.30 -1.37 -44.70
C LEU A 484 5.12 -0.06 -43.94
N ALA A 485 5.36 -0.05 -42.63
CA ALA A 485 5.28 1.16 -41.83
C ALA A 485 6.32 2.22 -42.26
N ARG A 486 7.56 1.80 -42.55
CA ARG A 486 8.59 2.68 -43.15
C ARG A 486 8.20 3.16 -44.55
N ALA A 487 7.38 2.41 -45.26
CA ALA A 487 6.82 2.78 -46.56
C ALA A 487 5.59 3.70 -46.48
N GLY A 488 5.23 4.20 -45.29
CA GLY A 488 4.15 5.17 -45.10
C GLY A 488 2.83 4.57 -44.62
N TRP A 489 2.79 3.26 -44.33
CA TRP A 489 1.65 2.68 -43.63
C TRP A 489 1.72 2.98 -42.12
N HIS A 490 0.58 2.96 -41.45
CA HIS A 490 0.49 3.15 -40.01
C HIS A 490 0.51 1.80 -39.31
N LEU A 491 1.41 1.60 -38.35
CA LEU A 491 1.51 0.34 -37.61
C LEU A 491 0.32 0.19 -36.64
N LEU A 492 -0.49 -0.85 -36.83
CA LEU A 492 -1.62 -1.19 -35.97
C LEU A 492 -1.19 -2.20 -34.90
N ALA A 493 -0.42 -3.23 -35.27
CA ALA A 493 0.03 -4.23 -34.32
C ALA A 493 1.30 -4.94 -34.76
N ASN A 494 2.11 -5.34 -33.77
CA ASN A 494 3.35 -6.07 -34.03
C ASN A 494 3.19 -7.59 -34.07
N ASP A 495 2.26 -8.18 -33.31
CA ASP A 495 2.15 -9.65 -33.20
C ASP A 495 0.72 -10.14 -32.97
N ARG A 496 -0.15 -9.32 -32.39
CA ARG A 496 -1.53 -9.70 -32.08
C ARG A 496 -2.51 -8.60 -32.44
N VAL A 497 -3.68 -8.97 -32.90
CA VAL A 497 -4.79 -8.04 -33.13
C VAL A 497 -6.08 -8.57 -32.55
N PHE A 498 -6.98 -7.67 -32.16
CA PHE A 498 -8.38 -8.04 -32.02
C PHE A 498 -9.06 -7.91 -33.38
N ILE A 499 -9.92 -8.85 -33.71
CA ILE A 499 -10.68 -8.85 -34.95
C ILE A 499 -12.13 -9.21 -34.67
N ARG A 500 -13.06 -8.51 -35.34
CA ARG A 500 -14.49 -8.78 -35.27
C ARG A 500 -15.11 -8.56 -36.64
N ARG A 501 -16.12 -9.37 -36.96
CA ARG A 501 -16.96 -9.17 -38.13
C ARG A 501 -17.99 -8.07 -37.85
N GLU A 502 -18.02 -7.07 -38.71
CA GLU A 502 -19.05 -6.02 -38.74
C GLU A 502 -19.64 -6.03 -40.15
N ASP A 503 -20.83 -6.63 -40.30
CA ASP A 503 -21.48 -6.90 -41.58
C ASP A 503 -20.57 -7.65 -42.57
N ASP A 504 -20.21 -6.99 -43.69
CA ASP A 504 -19.32 -7.49 -44.74
C ASP A 504 -17.85 -7.12 -44.53
N ARG A 505 -17.50 -6.46 -43.41
CA ARG A 505 -16.13 -6.01 -43.12
C ARG A 505 -15.57 -6.71 -41.90
N LEU A 506 -14.24 -6.80 -41.84
CA LEU A 506 -13.52 -7.30 -40.69
C LEU A 506 -12.81 -6.13 -40.02
N ARG A 507 -13.34 -5.65 -38.90
CA ARG A 507 -12.71 -4.57 -38.14
C ARG A 507 -11.57 -5.14 -37.31
N VAL A 508 -10.45 -4.41 -37.28
CA VAL A 508 -9.22 -4.81 -36.61
C VAL A 508 -8.82 -3.72 -35.62
N LEU A 509 -8.50 -4.11 -34.39
CA LEU A 509 -8.01 -3.23 -33.33
C LEU A 509 -6.61 -3.68 -32.87
N PRO A 510 -5.79 -2.74 -32.37
CA PRO A 510 -4.46 -3.03 -31.87
C PRO A 510 -4.50 -3.85 -30.57
N TRP A 511 -3.48 -4.66 -30.37
CA TRP A 511 -3.15 -5.26 -29.06
C TRP A 511 -1.95 -4.51 -28.44
N PRO A 512 -2.15 -3.73 -27.37
CA PRO A 512 -1.05 -3.06 -26.69
C PRO A 512 -0.08 -4.05 -26.07
N SER A 513 1.13 -4.09 -26.61
CA SER A 513 2.25 -4.81 -26.04
C SER A 513 3.57 -4.09 -26.31
N ALA A 514 4.57 -4.36 -25.47
CA ALA A 514 5.93 -3.91 -25.77
C ALA A 514 6.40 -4.55 -27.08
N ALA A 515 6.95 -3.75 -27.98
CA ALA A 515 7.41 -4.23 -29.27
C ALA A 515 8.82 -4.79 -29.16
N ALA A 516 9.00 -6.07 -29.53
CA ALA A 516 10.29 -6.74 -29.52
C ALA A 516 10.94 -6.68 -30.91
N ILE A 517 11.99 -5.87 -31.08
CA ILE A 517 12.68 -5.67 -32.37
C ILE A 517 14.13 -6.11 -32.21
N GLY A 518 14.57 -7.11 -32.98
CA GLY A 518 15.92 -7.67 -32.88
C GLY A 518 17.01 -6.69 -33.33
N LEU A 519 18.24 -6.85 -32.80
CA LEU A 519 19.36 -5.96 -33.09
C LEU A 519 19.69 -5.91 -34.59
N GLY A 520 19.66 -7.05 -35.27
CA GLY A 520 19.90 -7.11 -36.72
C GLY A 520 18.81 -6.40 -37.53
N LEU A 521 17.55 -6.43 -37.08
CA LEU A 521 16.46 -5.71 -37.75
C LEU A 521 16.54 -4.20 -37.50
N LEU A 522 16.94 -3.77 -36.31
CA LEU A 522 17.23 -2.36 -36.04
C LEU A 522 18.34 -1.83 -36.94
N ASP A 523 19.40 -2.62 -37.14
CA ASP A 523 20.51 -2.26 -38.02
C ASP A 523 20.08 -2.20 -39.49
N ALA A 524 19.35 -3.22 -39.96
CA ALA A 524 18.81 -3.28 -41.31
C ALA A 524 17.84 -2.13 -41.62
N LEU A 525 17.13 -1.62 -40.62
CA LEU A 525 16.19 -0.51 -40.76
C LEU A 525 16.80 0.87 -40.45
N ASP A 526 18.12 0.97 -40.30
CA ASP A 526 18.84 2.22 -39.97
C ASP A 526 18.41 2.85 -38.63
N TRP A 527 17.86 2.06 -37.71
CA TRP A 527 17.40 2.52 -36.40
C TRP A 527 18.40 2.27 -35.27
N TYR A 528 19.38 1.40 -35.49
CA TYR A 528 20.31 0.95 -34.45
C TYR A 528 21.04 2.12 -33.76
N GLU A 529 21.66 3.03 -34.51
CA GLU A 529 22.41 4.15 -33.92
C GLU A 529 21.48 5.16 -33.24
N THR A 530 20.29 5.41 -33.79
CA THR A 530 19.28 6.27 -33.15
C THR A 530 18.89 5.74 -31.77
N VAL A 531 18.59 4.44 -31.66
CA VAL A 531 18.25 3.79 -30.39
C VAL A 531 19.41 3.88 -29.40
N ARG A 532 20.64 3.67 -29.88
CA ARG A 532 21.85 3.74 -29.05
C ARG A 532 22.15 5.15 -28.53
N GLU A 533 21.94 6.17 -29.35
CA GLU A 533 22.12 7.57 -28.97
C GLU A 533 21.11 7.96 -27.88
N ARG A 534 19.84 7.59 -28.05
CA ARG A 534 18.77 7.79 -27.03
C ARG A 534 19.15 7.18 -25.68
N LEU A 535 19.64 5.94 -25.68
CA LEU A 535 20.09 5.25 -24.46
C LEU A 535 21.27 5.95 -23.79
N ARG A 536 22.25 6.43 -24.57
CA ARG A 536 23.40 7.20 -24.06
C ARG A 536 22.98 8.53 -23.43
N ASN A 537 21.90 9.12 -23.93
CA ASN A 537 21.31 10.34 -23.40
C ASN A 537 20.46 10.09 -22.14
N GLY A 538 20.42 8.85 -21.63
CA GLY A 538 19.76 8.50 -20.37
C GLY A 538 18.29 8.09 -20.52
N GLU A 539 17.76 8.03 -21.74
CA GLU A 539 16.44 7.44 -21.96
C GLU A 539 16.48 5.92 -21.79
N GLN A 540 15.34 5.28 -21.51
CA GLN A 540 15.28 3.85 -21.21
C GLN A 540 14.27 3.12 -22.11
N LEU A 541 14.67 1.95 -22.59
CA LEU A 541 13.78 0.99 -23.24
C LEU A 541 12.85 0.32 -22.20
N HIS A 542 11.86 -0.45 -22.65
CA HIS A 542 10.92 -1.15 -21.78
C HIS A 542 11.62 -2.19 -20.88
N PRO A 543 11.39 -2.19 -19.55
CA PRO A 543 12.21 -2.92 -18.57
C PRO A 543 12.10 -4.46 -18.66
N THR A 544 11.19 -5.00 -19.45
CA THR A 544 11.02 -6.46 -19.61
C THR A 544 12.06 -7.11 -20.51
N GLN A 545 12.94 -6.32 -21.13
CA GLN A 545 14.11 -6.86 -21.84
C GLN A 545 15.18 -7.36 -20.88
N HIS A 546 16.03 -8.26 -21.37
CA HIS A 546 17.16 -8.76 -20.59
C HIS A 546 18.30 -7.73 -20.54
N GLN A 547 18.96 -7.55 -19.39
CA GLN A 547 20.06 -6.58 -19.21
C GLN A 547 21.17 -6.67 -20.28
N LYS A 548 21.60 -7.89 -20.65
CA LYS A 548 22.50 -8.17 -21.79
C LYS A 548 22.17 -7.40 -23.08
N VAL A 549 20.88 -7.15 -23.37
CA VAL A 549 20.45 -6.38 -24.54
C VAL A 549 20.84 -4.92 -24.40
N THR A 550 20.58 -4.33 -23.24
CA THR A 550 20.98 -2.96 -22.90
C THR A 550 22.51 -2.83 -22.97
N ASP A 551 23.24 -3.80 -22.44
CA ASP A 551 24.71 -3.81 -22.45
C ASP A 551 25.27 -3.91 -23.89
N ALA A 552 24.65 -4.73 -24.74
CA ALA A 552 24.99 -4.84 -26.16
C ALA A 552 24.79 -3.51 -26.91
N LEU A 553 23.66 -2.83 -26.67
CA LEU A 553 23.40 -1.51 -27.27
C LEU A 553 24.43 -0.46 -26.82
N HIS A 554 24.77 -0.42 -25.53
CA HIS A 554 25.80 0.50 -25.00
C HIS A 554 27.17 0.25 -25.62
N SER A 555 27.59 -1.02 -25.66
CA SER A 555 28.87 -1.44 -26.26
C SER A 555 28.91 -1.29 -27.78
N GLY A 556 27.76 -1.15 -28.45
CA GLY A 556 27.68 -1.07 -29.92
C GLY A 556 27.68 -2.44 -30.62
N SER A 557 27.39 -3.52 -29.90
CA SER A 557 27.28 -4.87 -30.45
C SER A 557 25.97 -5.07 -31.20
N ARG A 558 26.08 -5.43 -32.49
CA ARG A 558 24.94 -5.73 -33.38
C ARG A 558 24.58 -7.22 -33.42
N THR A 559 25.36 -8.06 -32.74
CA THR A 559 25.21 -9.51 -32.81
C THR A 559 23.93 -9.94 -32.09
N PRO A 560 23.05 -10.74 -32.72
CA PRO A 560 21.88 -11.31 -32.06
C PRO A 560 22.25 -12.06 -30.79
N LEU A 561 21.51 -11.81 -29.72
CA LEU A 561 21.71 -12.42 -28.41
C LEU A 561 20.71 -13.54 -28.17
N TRP A 562 21.11 -14.55 -27.43
CA TRP A 562 20.28 -15.73 -27.16
C TRP A 562 20.28 -16.06 -25.67
N ASN A 563 19.15 -16.55 -25.15
CA ASN A 563 19.11 -17.14 -23.82
C ASN A 563 19.55 -18.61 -23.87
N GLU A 564 19.65 -19.25 -22.70
CA GLU A 564 20.05 -20.66 -22.54
C GLU A 564 19.11 -21.66 -23.25
N PHE A 565 17.89 -21.24 -23.59
CA PHE A 565 16.89 -22.04 -24.28
C PHE A 565 16.83 -21.76 -25.79
N GLY A 566 17.82 -21.04 -26.35
CA GLY A 566 17.86 -20.74 -27.79
C GLY A 566 16.80 -19.75 -28.26
N LYS A 567 16.20 -18.96 -27.35
CA LYS A 567 15.31 -17.84 -27.70
C LYS A 567 16.12 -16.56 -27.82
N GLU A 568 15.93 -15.85 -28.92
CA GLU A 568 16.56 -14.55 -29.15
C GLU A 568 16.12 -13.52 -28.10
N LEU A 569 17.08 -12.79 -27.54
CA LEU A 569 16.89 -11.67 -26.62
C LEU A 569 16.84 -10.38 -27.44
N LYS A 570 15.70 -9.70 -27.39
CA LYS A 570 15.41 -8.52 -28.21
C LYS A 570 15.22 -7.27 -27.36
N PRO A 571 15.68 -6.09 -27.83
CA PRO A 571 15.20 -4.80 -27.33
C PRO A 571 13.68 -4.74 -27.26
N GLN A 572 13.15 -4.22 -26.17
CA GLN A 572 11.72 -4.05 -25.95
C GLN A 572 11.40 -2.55 -25.92
N PHE A 573 10.52 -2.11 -26.80
CA PHE A 573 10.11 -0.71 -26.90
C PHE A 573 8.75 -0.52 -26.22
N PHE A 574 8.59 0.60 -25.52
CA PHE A 574 7.26 1.07 -25.21
C PHE A 574 6.53 1.45 -26.52
N PRO A 575 5.20 1.34 -26.57
CA PRO A 575 4.43 1.74 -27.75
C PRO A 575 4.69 3.19 -28.19
N ASP A 576 4.84 4.14 -27.26
CA ASP A 576 5.16 5.55 -27.55
C ASP A 576 6.55 5.73 -28.20
N GLN A 577 7.49 4.83 -27.94
CA GLN A 577 8.83 4.84 -28.52
C GLN A 577 8.85 4.43 -29.99
N LEU A 578 7.86 3.66 -30.45
CA LEU A 578 7.73 3.36 -31.88
C LEU A 578 7.56 4.64 -32.71
N HIS A 579 6.82 5.61 -32.18
CA HIS A 579 6.71 6.92 -32.79
C HIS A 579 7.91 7.82 -32.45
N SER A 580 8.17 8.05 -31.17
CA SER A 580 9.13 9.08 -30.73
C SER A 580 10.60 8.74 -31.02
N TRP A 581 10.96 7.45 -31.09
CA TRP A 581 12.33 7.01 -31.39
C TRP A 581 12.49 6.54 -32.83
N LEU A 582 11.51 5.80 -33.37
CA LEU A 582 11.63 5.16 -34.68
C LEU A 582 10.89 5.91 -35.80
N GLY A 583 10.14 6.96 -35.47
CA GLY A 583 9.43 7.79 -36.44
C GLY A 583 8.22 7.11 -37.08
N LEU A 584 7.69 6.03 -36.48
CA LEU A 584 6.55 5.31 -37.02
C LEU A 584 5.24 6.05 -36.71
N THR A 585 4.31 6.03 -37.66
CA THR A 585 2.92 6.43 -37.39
C THR A 585 2.15 5.20 -36.92
N LEU A 586 1.31 5.36 -35.90
CA LEU A 586 0.53 4.27 -35.31
C LEU A 586 -0.96 4.44 -35.66
N ALA A 587 -1.65 3.33 -35.88
CA ALA A 587 -3.09 3.29 -36.11
C ALA A 587 -3.81 2.71 -34.89
N THR A 588 -5.03 3.17 -34.63
CA THR A 588 -5.89 2.68 -33.54
C THR A 588 -6.98 1.73 -34.03
N GLU A 589 -7.24 1.67 -35.33
CA GLU A 589 -8.18 0.74 -35.96
C GLU A 589 -7.99 0.68 -37.49
N GLY A 590 -8.63 -0.31 -38.13
CA GLY A 590 -8.81 -0.39 -39.58
C GLY A 590 -9.68 -1.58 -39.98
N HIS A 591 -9.87 -1.80 -41.29
CA HIS A 591 -10.62 -2.95 -41.80
C HIS A 591 -9.75 -3.87 -42.65
N ALA A 592 -9.70 -5.16 -42.35
CA ALA A 592 -8.89 -6.13 -43.09
C ALA A 592 -9.32 -6.22 -44.56
N THR A 593 -8.36 -6.05 -45.46
CA THR A 593 -8.56 -6.12 -46.92
C THR A 593 -7.59 -7.07 -47.61
N CYS A 594 -6.49 -7.46 -46.96
CA CYS A 594 -5.48 -8.33 -47.54
C CYS A 594 -4.76 -9.14 -46.46
N VAL A 595 -4.35 -10.37 -46.80
CA VAL A 595 -3.58 -11.27 -45.94
C VAL A 595 -2.23 -11.62 -46.58
N LEU A 596 -1.14 -11.47 -45.84
CA LEU A 596 0.21 -11.81 -46.27
C LEU A 596 0.77 -12.97 -45.44
N PHE A 597 1.44 -13.89 -46.13
CA PHE A 597 2.13 -15.03 -45.53
C PHE A 597 3.63 -14.98 -45.88
N PRO A 598 4.46 -14.26 -45.09
CA PRO A 598 5.88 -14.13 -45.36
C PRO A 598 6.67 -15.37 -44.92
N ARG A 599 7.82 -15.58 -45.54
CA ARG A 599 8.89 -16.48 -45.10
C ARG A 599 10.24 -15.77 -45.28
N ILE A 600 11.07 -15.79 -44.25
CA ILE A 600 12.46 -15.34 -44.33
C ILE A 600 13.33 -16.54 -44.68
N THR A 601 13.97 -16.50 -45.85
CA THR A 601 14.89 -17.55 -46.29
C THR A 601 16.24 -16.90 -46.58
N PRO A 602 17.31 -17.21 -45.81
CA PRO A 602 18.64 -16.72 -46.12
C PRO A 602 19.01 -17.13 -47.55
N ASP A 603 19.43 -16.16 -48.36
CA ASP A 603 19.89 -16.31 -49.75
C ASP A 603 18.84 -16.64 -50.83
N ALA A 604 17.54 -16.63 -50.52
CA ALA A 604 16.50 -16.82 -51.56
C ALA A 604 16.29 -15.57 -52.42
N GLU A 605 16.00 -15.77 -53.72
CA GLU A 605 15.48 -14.71 -54.58
C GLU A 605 14.09 -14.28 -54.12
N LEU A 606 13.85 -12.97 -54.21
CA LEU A 606 12.58 -12.35 -53.83
C LEU A 606 11.46 -12.83 -54.77
N ALA A 607 10.44 -13.49 -54.23
CA ALA A 607 9.37 -14.08 -55.05
C ALA A 607 8.00 -14.04 -54.38
N LEU A 608 6.96 -13.90 -55.21
CA LEU A 608 5.61 -14.36 -54.89
C LEU A 608 5.61 -15.89 -54.99
N LEU A 609 5.20 -16.56 -53.91
CA LEU A 609 5.17 -18.01 -53.85
C LEU A 609 3.79 -18.52 -54.28
N ASP A 610 3.77 -19.56 -55.10
CA ASP A 610 2.55 -20.30 -55.45
C ASP A 610 2.25 -21.37 -54.37
N GLU A 611 2.11 -20.91 -53.13
CA GLU A 611 1.81 -21.75 -51.96
C GLU A 611 0.39 -21.47 -51.47
N ASN A 612 -0.46 -22.50 -51.44
CA ASN A 612 -1.85 -22.39 -51.00
C ASN A 612 -1.96 -22.46 -49.47
N ARG A 613 -1.64 -21.35 -48.79
CA ARG A 613 -1.87 -21.19 -47.36
C ARG A 613 -3.14 -20.36 -47.14
N ALA A 614 -4.00 -20.84 -46.26
CA ALA A 614 -5.18 -20.11 -45.76
C ALA A 614 -5.04 -19.82 -44.27
N VAL A 615 -5.79 -18.83 -43.78
CA VAL A 615 -5.93 -18.61 -42.34
C VAL A 615 -6.68 -19.80 -41.74
N ALA A 616 -6.17 -20.35 -40.65
CA ALA A 616 -6.75 -21.50 -39.96
C ALA A 616 -7.14 -21.17 -38.52
N ALA A 617 -7.96 -22.01 -37.90
CA ALA A 617 -8.33 -21.85 -36.48
C ALA A 617 -7.10 -21.77 -35.55
N GLY A 618 -6.00 -22.45 -35.90
CA GLY A 618 -4.73 -22.40 -35.16
C GLY A 618 -3.99 -21.06 -35.23
N ASP A 619 -4.38 -20.13 -36.11
CA ASP A 619 -3.84 -18.77 -36.14
C ASP A 619 -4.52 -17.85 -35.09
N PHE A 620 -5.60 -18.31 -34.44
CA PHE A 620 -6.28 -17.58 -33.37
C PHE A 620 -5.76 -17.98 -31.99
N PHE A 621 -5.74 -17.03 -31.06
CA PHE A 621 -5.48 -17.35 -29.66
C PHE A 621 -6.73 -17.94 -29.00
N THR A 622 -6.54 -19.06 -28.34
CA THR A 622 -7.50 -19.74 -27.45
C THR A 622 -7.18 -19.46 -25.99
N ALA A 623 -8.09 -19.79 -25.06
CA ALA A 623 -7.83 -19.71 -23.63
C ALA A 623 -6.57 -20.50 -23.23
N ASP A 624 -6.37 -21.69 -23.81
CA ASP A 624 -5.23 -22.59 -23.51
C ASP A 624 -3.89 -22.15 -24.12
N THR A 625 -3.90 -21.35 -25.19
CA THR A 625 -2.64 -20.89 -25.84
C THR A 625 -2.06 -19.64 -25.21
N GLU A 626 -2.73 -19.09 -24.19
CA GLU A 626 -2.30 -17.93 -23.42
C GLU A 626 -1.91 -18.29 -21.97
N ASP A 627 -1.30 -19.46 -21.77
CA ASP A 627 -0.79 -20.05 -20.51
C ASP A 627 -0.06 -19.08 -19.56
N ARG A 628 0.43 -17.94 -20.05
CA ARG A 628 1.10 -16.93 -19.23
C ARG A 628 0.13 -16.18 -18.31
N TYR A 629 -1.16 -16.11 -18.63
CA TYR A 629 -2.15 -15.35 -17.86
C TYR A 629 -3.42 -16.19 -17.65
N PRO A 630 -3.35 -17.24 -16.80
CA PRO A 630 -4.56 -17.97 -16.43
C PRO A 630 -5.59 -17.02 -15.85
N ASP A 631 -6.88 -17.27 -16.11
CA ASP A 631 -7.97 -16.43 -15.63
C ASP A 631 -8.26 -16.66 -14.14
N ILE A 632 -7.35 -16.19 -13.31
CA ILE A 632 -7.43 -16.31 -11.86
C ILE A 632 -8.57 -15.45 -11.31
N PHE A 633 -8.85 -14.32 -11.95
CA PHE A 633 -9.76 -13.27 -11.46
C PHE A 633 -11.15 -13.29 -12.10
N GLY A 634 -11.44 -14.24 -13.00
CA GLY A 634 -12.76 -14.38 -13.63
C GLY A 634 -13.09 -13.23 -14.59
N LEU A 635 -12.12 -12.78 -15.38
CA LEU A 635 -12.27 -11.67 -16.31
C LEU A 635 -12.76 -12.11 -17.70
N LEU A 636 -12.64 -13.40 -18.03
CA LEU A 636 -13.05 -13.93 -19.31
C LEU A 636 -14.54 -14.34 -19.29
N PRO A 637 -15.26 -14.18 -20.42
CA PRO A 637 -16.61 -14.73 -20.54
C PRO A 637 -16.58 -16.26 -20.49
N ALA A 638 -17.69 -16.86 -20.03
CA ALA A 638 -17.83 -18.32 -19.93
C ALA A 638 -17.72 -19.02 -21.30
N ASP A 639 -18.27 -18.40 -22.34
CA ASP A 639 -18.23 -18.89 -23.70
C ASP A 639 -17.51 -17.87 -24.59
N LEU A 640 -16.46 -18.32 -25.29
CA LEU A 640 -15.78 -17.51 -26.31
C LEU A 640 -16.53 -17.60 -27.65
N PRO A 641 -16.55 -16.53 -28.45
CA PRO A 641 -17.14 -16.57 -29.78
C PRO A 641 -16.39 -17.58 -30.68
N GLY A 642 -17.15 -18.38 -31.42
CA GLY A 642 -16.60 -19.27 -32.46
C GLY A 642 -15.90 -18.47 -33.57
N VAL A 643 -14.78 -19.00 -34.08
CA VAL A 643 -13.96 -18.32 -35.09
C VAL A 643 -14.39 -18.64 -36.53
N GLU A 644 -15.34 -19.56 -36.71
CA GLU A 644 -15.80 -20.02 -38.03
C GLU A 644 -16.30 -18.88 -38.93
N PRO A 645 -17.13 -17.92 -38.46
CA PRO A 645 -17.59 -16.81 -39.29
C PRO A 645 -16.47 -15.84 -39.68
N LEU A 646 -15.39 -15.79 -38.90
CA LEU A 646 -14.20 -14.99 -39.20
C LEU A 646 -13.31 -15.71 -40.21
N LEU A 647 -13.14 -17.03 -40.08
CA LEU A 647 -12.37 -17.85 -41.01
C LEU A 647 -12.97 -17.81 -42.42
N GLU A 648 -14.29 -17.94 -42.54
CA GLU A 648 -15.00 -17.81 -43.83
C GLU A 648 -14.67 -16.47 -44.48
N ARG A 649 -14.85 -15.36 -43.75
CA ARG A 649 -14.63 -14.02 -44.30
C ARG A 649 -13.16 -13.71 -44.58
N LEU A 650 -12.23 -14.19 -43.76
CA LEU A 650 -10.79 -14.05 -44.00
C LEU A 650 -10.35 -14.83 -45.24
N GLY A 651 -10.97 -15.98 -45.52
CA GLY A 651 -10.71 -16.79 -46.71
C GLY A 651 -11.16 -16.13 -48.02
N GLU A 652 -12.08 -15.17 -47.96
CA GLU A 652 -12.54 -14.38 -49.11
C GLU A 652 -11.64 -13.19 -49.43
N LEU A 653 -10.73 -12.81 -48.52
CA LEU A 653 -9.79 -11.70 -48.76
C LEU A 653 -8.68 -12.13 -49.73
N PRO A 654 -8.18 -11.21 -50.58
CA PRO A 654 -6.94 -11.40 -51.32
C PRO A 654 -5.79 -11.81 -50.38
N TRP A 655 -5.05 -12.85 -50.76
CA TRP A 655 -3.90 -13.31 -50.00
C TRP A 655 -2.67 -13.57 -50.87
N HIS A 656 -1.49 -13.39 -50.28
CA HIS A 656 -0.20 -13.58 -50.97
C HIS A 656 0.83 -14.25 -50.07
N SER A 657 1.48 -15.29 -50.60
CA SER A 657 2.65 -15.92 -49.98
C SER A 657 3.93 -15.27 -50.51
N LEU A 658 4.84 -14.87 -49.63
CA LEU A 658 6.01 -14.03 -49.96
C LEU A 658 7.31 -14.63 -49.42
N ALA A 659 8.37 -14.63 -50.23
CA ALA A 659 9.73 -14.92 -49.78
C ALA A 659 10.57 -13.63 -49.69
N PHE A 660 11.17 -13.38 -48.52
CA PHE A 660 12.09 -12.26 -48.31
C PHE A 660 13.55 -12.70 -48.26
N GLY A 661 14.39 -11.88 -48.87
CA GLY A 661 15.85 -11.91 -48.69
C GLY A 661 16.30 -10.85 -47.68
N HIS A 662 17.61 -10.56 -47.65
CA HIS A 662 18.20 -9.56 -46.75
C HIS A 662 18.16 -8.12 -47.31
N ASP A 663 17.77 -7.92 -48.58
CA ASP A 663 17.64 -6.59 -49.19
C ASP A 663 16.32 -5.92 -48.77
N VAL A 664 16.44 -5.00 -47.81
CA VAL A 664 15.33 -4.20 -47.26
C VAL A 664 14.58 -3.41 -48.34
N LYS A 665 15.29 -2.85 -49.33
CA LYS A 665 14.67 -2.03 -50.38
C LYS A 665 13.86 -2.92 -51.32
N ALA A 666 14.44 -4.03 -51.78
CA ALA A 666 13.75 -4.98 -52.64
C ALA A 666 12.50 -5.58 -51.96
N ASN A 667 12.63 -5.95 -50.68
CA ASN A 667 11.49 -6.43 -49.87
C ASN A 667 10.37 -5.39 -49.80
N THR A 668 10.72 -4.11 -49.57
CA THR A 668 9.76 -3.00 -49.49
C THR A 668 9.04 -2.75 -50.81
N ASP A 669 9.77 -2.78 -51.93
CA ASP A 669 9.20 -2.54 -53.26
C ASP A 669 8.24 -3.67 -53.68
N LEU A 670 8.54 -4.93 -53.34
CA LEU A 670 7.57 -6.03 -53.50
C LEU A 670 6.34 -5.82 -52.63
N LEU A 671 6.53 -5.45 -51.37
CA LEU A 671 5.42 -5.23 -50.45
C LEU A 671 4.47 -4.14 -50.94
N LYS A 672 4.99 -3.04 -51.49
CA LYS A 672 4.15 -2.00 -52.12
C LYS A 672 3.32 -2.57 -53.26
N ARG A 673 3.92 -3.34 -54.17
CA ARG A 673 3.21 -3.93 -55.32
C ARG A 673 2.05 -4.86 -54.94
N VAL A 674 2.16 -5.58 -53.83
CA VAL A 674 1.14 -6.56 -53.40
C VAL A 674 0.13 -6.00 -52.41
N THR A 675 0.37 -4.82 -51.85
CA THR A 675 -0.52 -4.19 -50.86
C THR A 675 -1.23 -2.94 -51.38
N GLU A 676 -0.72 -2.29 -52.43
CA GLU A 676 -1.42 -1.19 -53.08
C GLU A 676 -2.53 -1.74 -53.99
N PRO A 677 -3.73 -1.13 -54.01
CA PRO A 677 -4.76 -1.50 -54.96
C PRO A 677 -4.20 -1.34 -56.38
N THR A 678 -4.37 -2.35 -57.23
CA THR A 678 -4.15 -2.19 -58.67
C THR A 678 -5.01 -1.02 -59.16
N ALA A 679 -4.34 0.02 -59.66
CA ALA A 679 -4.97 1.26 -60.15
C ALA A 679 -5.97 1.02 -61.28
#